data_AF-A0A183XWV0-F1
#
_entry.id   AF-A0A183XWV0-F1
#
_cell.length_a   1.000
_cell.length_b   1.000
_cell.length_c   1.000
_cell.angle_alpha   90.00
_cell.angle_beta   90.00
_cell.angle_gamma   90.00
#
_symmetry.space_group_name_H-M   'P 1'
#
loop_
_entity.id
_entity.type
_entity.pdbx_description
1 polymer ?
#
loop_
_entity_poly.entity_id
_entity_poly.type
_entity_poly.pdbx_seq_one_letter_code
_entity_poly.pdbx_strand_id
1 'polypeptide(L)'
;MASNGSEIPVSKLLRQEIGIGDVQEGRKSKDEYRRQKDLEEEQKLGIAPATVDVVTGRDINPHIPEFIAKHPWYVPADGPTLQHQRPHEERQIKWSSIDDWYKRGTTNERATKFRKGACENCGAMTHRKKDCLERPRKIGAIWTNQDIAADEYVQPKLTLGWDAKRDRWNGYDPQTYKQVVEEHEKLEQTRKLLREEKMKGELLKEELEAGEGNHHIAEEPADEDMYADDADMAGVTVDMDSRTRITVRNLRIREDTAKYLYNLDPNGPYYDPKSRSMRENPFANVPGKEKEAAKFAGENFIRYTGEVVQANEAQVFAWQARCKGIDVHALAEPTKLEAMKKEFEQQKLSAKEEHKSKLLEKYGGEKYLHAPPKELLLAQTENYVEYNRKGKVVKGEERRGVLSRYEEDKYLNNHKSVWGSYWKSGQWGFACCHSFIKNSYCLGEAGKARNAATLEGTILPQNVIPNTDPSVKQETTGITSGKELEEEENSSVGESSSDTFDSEKNAEEEREREEERQYELEKVKRDERRREKKREKRKRQKERREKNKKASKLKKRNLDGFSSDDEKKKKKELEHAIKKINKEWEDAEESLQLGDRKRRYHSNYDISAPTPVEMEAYKLTKIHADDPMAAFIKEKHLKKHSKKD
;
A
#
# COMPACT_ATOMS: atom_id res chain seq x y z
N MET A 1 -11.13 -13.86 -51.80
CA MET A 1 -12.46 -13.34 -51.47
C MET A 1 -13.51 -14.29 -52.05
N ALA A 2 -13.88 -15.36 -51.35
CA ALA A 2 -14.99 -16.19 -51.80
C ALA A 2 -16.29 -15.45 -51.45
N SER A 3 -17.02 -14.96 -52.46
CA SER A 3 -18.30 -14.30 -52.26
C SER A 3 -19.31 -15.32 -51.75
N ASN A 4 -19.56 -15.32 -50.44
CA ASN A 4 -20.67 -16.03 -49.83
C ASN A 4 -21.98 -15.35 -50.26
N GLY A 5 -22.40 -15.62 -51.50
CA GLY A 5 -23.74 -15.32 -52.01
C GLY A 5 -24.77 -16.23 -51.36
N SER A 6 -24.94 -16.10 -50.04
CA SER A 6 -26.04 -16.72 -49.33
C SER A 6 -27.34 -16.00 -49.71
N GLU A 7 -28.08 -16.60 -50.64
CA GLU A 7 -29.51 -16.35 -50.85
C GLU A 7 -29.86 -14.86 -50.95
N ILE A 8 -29.66 -14.27 -52.14
CA ILE A 8 -30.22 -12.95 -52.46
C ILE A 8 -31.69 -12.99 -52.06
N PRO A 9 -32.15 -12.18 -51.09
CA PRO A 9 -33.48 -12.32 -50.55
C PRO A 9 -34.50 -12.04 -51.67
N VAL A 10 -35.62 -12.78 -51.68
CA VAL A 10 -36.65 -12.67 -52.73
C VAL A 10 -37.14 -11.23 -52.88
N SER A 11 -37.11 -10.43 -51.81
CA SER A 11 -37.40 -8.98 -51.83
C SER A 11 -36.40 -8.13 -52.62
N LYS A 12 -35.13 -8.54 -52.70
CA LYS A 12 -34.08 -7.87 -53.50
C LYS A 12 -34.13 -8.32 -54.97
N LEU A 13 -34.41 -9.60 -55.23
CA LEU A 13 -34.72 -10.12 -56.57
C LEU A 13 -35.95 -9.38 -57.18
N LEU A 14 -37.04 -9.25 -56.41
CA LEU A 14 -38.24 -8.50 -56.79
C LEU A 14 -37.98 -6.99 -57.00
N ARG A 15 -37.02 -6.39 -56.29
CA ARG A 15 -36.66 -4.96 -56.43
C ARG A 15 -35.73 -4.66 -57.61
N GLN A 16 -35.05 -5.67 -58.15
CA GLN A 16 -34.06 -5.51 -59.23
C GLN A 16 -34.59 -6.00 -60.59
N GLU A 17 -35.86 -6.39 -60.68
CA GLU A 17 -36.49 -6.99 -61.87
C GLU A 17 -35.72 -8.20 -62.44
N ILE A 18 -34.98 -8.90 -61.57
CA ILE A 18 -34.19 -10.08 -61.94
C ILE A 18 -35.16 -11.24 -62.21
N GLY A 19 -35.04 -11.83 -63.40
CA GLY A 19 -35.94 -12.87 -63.87
C GLY A 19 -35.91 -14.12 -62.99
N ILE A 20 -37.03 -14.85 -62.94
CA ILE A 20 -37.17 -16.11 -62.17
C ILE A 20 -36.16 -17.19 -62.63
N GLY A 21 -35.58 -17.05 -63.82
CA GLY A 21 -34.49 -17.90 -64.32
C GLY A 21 -33.23 -17.85 -63.45
N ASP A 22 -32.74 -16.65 -63.14
CA ASP A 22 -31.48 -16.44 -62.41
C ASP A 22 -31.58 -16.93 -60.94
N VAL A 23 -32.81 -17.01 -60.41
CA VAL A 23 -33.10 -17.59 -59.08
C VAL A 23 -32.77 -19.08 -59.03
N GLN A 24 -32.74 -19.79 -60.17
CA GLN A 24 -32.34 -21.19 -60.22
C GLN A 24 -30.82 -21.38 -60.07
N GLU A 25 -30.01 -20.38 -60.42
CA GLU A 25 -28.55 -20.39 -60.24
C GLU A 25 -28.14 -20.25 -58.76
N GLY A 26 -29.04 -19.78 -57.89
CA GLY A 26 -28.79 -19.62 -56.45
C GLY A 26 -28.70 -20.91 -55.63
N ARG A 27 -28.88 -22.10 -56.24
CA ARG A 27 -28.67 -23.38 -55.56
C ARG A 27 -27.18 -23.73 -55.51
N LYS A 28 -26.54 -23.41 -54.39
CA LYS A 28 -25.15 -23.77 -54.06
C LYS A 28 -24.82 -25.19 -54.54
N SER A 29 -23.71 -25.35 -55.25
CA SER A 29 -23.28 -26.67 -55.72
C SER A 29 -22.99 -27.59 -54.52
N LYS A 30 -23.07 -28.91 -54.74
CA LYS A 30 -22.79 -29.91 -53.68
C LYS A 30 -21.39 -29.71 -53.07
N ASP A 31 -20.44 -29.26 -53.87
CA ASP A 31 -19.06 -29.02 -53.45
C ASP A 31 -18.88 -27.64 -52.78
N GLU A 32 -19.68 -26.62 -53.11
CA GLU A 32 -19.76 -25.39 -52.30
C GLU A 32 -20.38 -25.63 -50.92
N TYR A 33 -21.43 -26.46 -50.84
CA TYR A 33 -22.04 -26.79 -49.55
C TYR A 33 -21.05 -27.54 -48.65
N ARG A 34 -20.31 -28.50 -49.21
CA ARG A 34 -19.18 -29.16 -48.53
C ARG A 34 -18.15 -28.13 -48.05
N ARG A 35 -17.59 -27.33 -48.96
CA ARG A 35 -16.62 -26.28 -48.62
C ARG A 35 -17.12 -25.33 -47.52
N GLN A 36 -18.41 -24.97 -47.50
CA GLN A 36 -18.98 -24.15 -46.43
C GLN A 36 -19.06 -24.89 -45.09
N LYS A 37 -19.38 -26.20 -45.08
CA LYS A 37 -19.35 -27.00 -43.86
C LYS A 37 -17.93 -27.27 -43.37
N ASP A 38 -17.01 -27.59 -44.27
CA ASP A 38 -15.59 -27.77 -43.97
C ASP A 38 -15.01 -26.46 -43.38
N LEU A 39 -15.31 -25.30 -43.98
CA LEU A 39 -14.92 -23.99 -43.43
C LEU A 39 -15.60 -23.68 -42.08
N GLU A 40 -16.88 -24.00 -41.89
CA GLU A 40 -17.54 -23.86 -40.58
C GLU A 40 -16.88 -24.74 -39.51
N GLU A 41 -16.39 -25.93 -39.86
CA GLU A 41 -15.69 -26.84 -38.95
C GLU A 41 -14.27 -26.34 -38.67
N GLU A 42 -13.50 -25.93 -39.68
CA GLU A 42 -12.19 -25.27 -39.51
C GLU A 42 -12.28 -24.00 -38.66
N GLN A 43 -13.36 -23.22 -38.79
CA GLN A 43 -13.63 -22.04 -37.97
C GLN A 43 -13.96 -22.41 -36.52
N LYS A 44 -14.76 -23.47 -36.29
CA LYS A 44 -15.04 -24.00 -34.94
C LYS A 44 -13.80 -24.64 -34.29
N LEU A 45 -12.84 -25.11 -35.09
CA LEU A 45 -11.52 -25.57 -34.64
C LEU A 45 -10.50 -24.43 -34.44
N GLY A 46 -10.84 -23.20 -34.83
CA GLY A 46 -9.93 -22.04 -34.74
C GLY A 46 -8.78 -22.04 -35.76
N ILE A 47 -8.87 -22.87 -36.80
CA ILE A 47 -7.88 -22.95 -37.90
C ILE A 47 -8.17 -21.86 -38.93
N ALA A 48 -9.44 -21.66 -39.28
CA ALA A 48 -9.88 -20.63 -40.19
C ALA A 48 -10.40 -19.37 -39.43
N PRO A 49 -10.20 -18.16 -39.96
CA PRO A 49 -10.70 -16.93 -39.34
C PRO A 49 -12.23 -16.91 -39.33
N ALA A 50 -12.81 -16.31 -38.30
CA ALA A 50 -14.26 -16.12 -38.17
C ALA A 50 -14.85 -15.33 -39.36
N THR A 51 -16.16 -15.48 -39.59
CA THR A 51 -16.85 -14.67 -40.60
C THR A 51 -17.08 -13.25 -40.09
N VAL A 52 -16.70 -12.23 -40.86
CA VAL A 52 -16.88 -10.82 -40.47
C VAL A 52 -18.28 -10.34 -40.85
N ASP A 53 -18.97 -9.69 -39.91
CA ASP A 53 -20.27 -9.04 -40.11
C ASP A 53 -20.12 -7.81 -41.03
N VAL A 54 -20.82 -7.83 -42.16
CA VAL A 54 -20.78 -6.77 -43.19
C VAL A 54 -21.21 -5.40 -42.65
N VAL A 55 -22.13 -5.36 -41.68
CA VAL A 55 -22.70 -4.11 -41.16
C VAL A 55 -21.90 -3.55 -39.99
N THR A 56 -21.36 -4.43 -39.13
CA THR A 56 -20.71 -4.00 -37.88
C THR A 56 -19.19 -4.12 -37.88
N GLY A 57 -18.61 -4.80 -38.87
CA GLY A 57 -17.17 -5.09 -38.95
C GLY A 57 -16.67 -6.02 -37.83
N ARG A 58 -17.57 -6.70 -37.12
CA ARG A 58 -17.24 -7.58 -35.99
C ARG A 58 -17.24 -9.04 -36.42
N ASP A 59 -16.41 -9.85 -35.77
CA ASP A 59 -16.38 -11.29 -35.98
C ASP A 59 -17.66 -11.97 -35.46
N ILE A 60 -18.29 -12.76 -36.33
CA ILE A 60 -19.40 -13.64 -35.98
C ILE A 60 -18.79 -14.94 -35.44
N ASN A 61 -19.03 -15.20 -34.17
CA ASN A 61 -18.49 -16.38 -33.47
C ASN A 61 -18.96 -17.69 -34.17
N PRO A 62 -18.03 -18.56 -34.65
CA PRO A 62 -18.37 -19.81 -35.35
C PRO A 62 -19.19 -20.83 -34.55
N HIS A 63 -19.24 -20.69 -33.23
CA HIS A 63 -20.03 -21.53 -32.34
C HIS A 63 -21.50 -21.06 -32.22
N ILE A 64 -21.88 -19.93 -32.82
CA ILE A 64 -23.29 -19.53 -32.94
C ILE A 64 -23.98 -20.53 -33.87
N PRO A 65 -25.07 -21.21 -33.43
CA PRO A 65 -25.79 -22.13 -34.28
C PRO A 65 -26.28 -21.49 -35.58
N GLU A 66 -26.24 -22.25 -36.67
CA GLU A 66 -26.56 -21.81 -38.03
C GLU A 66 -27.92 -21.10 -38.13
N PHE A 67 -28.92 -21.52 -37.34
CA PHE A 67 -30.27 -20.93 -37.30
C PHE A 67 -30.35 -19.56 -36.59
N ILE A 68 -29.33 -19.17 -35.81
CA ILE A 68 -29.21 -17.84 -35.19
C ILE A 68 -28.33 -16.92 -36.05
N ALA A 69 -27.31 -17.49 -36.71
CA ALA A 69 -26.38 -16.74 -37.54
C ALA A 69 -26.97 -16.36 -38.92
N LYS A 70 -27.77 -17.23 -39.55
CA LYS A 70 -28.38 -16.97 -40.85
C LYS A 70 -29.51 -15.94 -40.77
N HIS A 71 -29.45 -14.92 -41.62
CA HIS A 71 -30.57 -14.00 -41.80
C HIS A 71 -31.79 -14.74 -42.41
N PRO A 72 -33.00 -14.56 -41.89
CA PRO A 72 -34.20 -15.05 -42.55
C PRO A 72 -34.53 -14.18 -43.77
N TRP A 73 -35.15 -14.75 -44.81
CA TRP A 73 -35.44 -14.09 -46.09
C TRP A 73 -36.22 -12.76 -46.00
N TYR A 74 -36.97 -12.55 -44.92
CA TYR A 74 -37.76 -11.34 -44.68
C TYR A 74 -36.97 -10.18 -44.05
N VAL A 75 -35.74 -10.42 -43.57
CA VAL A 75 -34.80 -9.35 -43.17
C VAL A 75 -33.70 -9.27 -44.24
N PRO A 76 -33.73 -8.26 -45.14
CA PRO A 76 -32.74 -8.17 -46.20
C PRO A 76 -31.36 -7.83 -45.63
N ALA A 77 -30.35 -8.58 -46.06
CA ALA A 77 -28.94 -8.34 -45.77
C ALA A 77 -28.12 -8.58 -47.03
N ASP A 78 -26.97 -7.89 -47.13
CA ASP A 78 -26.04 -8.03 -48.27
C ASP A 78 -24.96 -9.11 -48.03
N GLY A 79 -25.00 -9.79 -46.89
CA GLY A 79 -24.07 -10.84 -46.50
C GLY A 79 -24.31 -11.32 -45.06
N PRO A 80 -23.38 -12.08 -44.46
CA PRO A 80 -23.52 -12.57 -43.09
C PRO A 80 -23.58 -11.40 -42.10
N THR A 81 -24.64 -11.33 -41.30
CA THR A 81 -24.82 -10.30 -40.28
C THR A 81 -25.74 -10.75 -39.15
N LEU A 82 -25.38 -10.37 -37.92
CA LEU A 82 -26.18 -10.63 -36.72
C LEU A 82 -27.16 -9.49 -36.40
N GLN A 83 -27.32 -8.50 -37.30
CA GLN A 83 -28.24 -7.37 -37.12
C GLN A 83 -29.68 -7.80 -36.85
N HIS A 84 -30.14 -8.89 -37.49
CA HIS A 84 -31.50 -9.41 -37.33
C HIS A 84 -31.81 -9.99 -35.94
N GLN A 85 -30.77 -10.25 -35.11
CA GLN A 85 -30.89 -10.68 -33.72
C GLN A 85 -30.84 -9.50 -32.72
N ARG A 86 -30.60 -8.26 -33.19
CA ARG A 86 -30.64 -7.06 -32.35
C ARG A 86 -32.10 -6.67 -32.03
N PRO A 87 -32.38 -6.00 -30.91
CA PRO A 87 -33.74 -5.59 -30.56
C PRO A 87 -34.40 -4.71 -31.64
N HIS A 88 -35.38 -5.25 -32.36
CA HIS A 88 -36.11 -4.52 -33.41
C HIS A 88 -36.79 -3.26 -32.86
N GLU A 89 -36.75 -2.17 -33.63
CA GLU A 89 -37.31 -0.86 -33.26
C GLU A 89 -38.80 -0.93 -32.91
N GLU A 90 -39.59 -1.76 -33.61
CA GLU A 90 -41.02 -1.99 -33.33
C GLU A 90 -41.29 -2.54 -31.91
N ARG A 91 -40.32 -3.26 -31.33
CA ARG A 91 -40.41 -3.81 -29.97
C ARG A 91 -39.83 -2.87 -28.91
N GLN A 92 -39.13 -1.81 -29.31
CA GLN A 92 -38.56 -0.82 -28.40
C GLN A 92 -39.63 0.18 -27.96
N ILE A 93 -40.24 -0.09 -26.81
CA ILE A 93 -41.13 0.86 -26.15
C ILE A 93 -40.30 2.10 -25.78
N LYS A 94 -40.68 3.27 -26.32
CA LYS A 94 -40.11 4.55 -25.90
C LYS A 94 -40.63 4.89 -24.50
N TRP A 95 -39.81 4.64 -23.49
CA TRP A 95 -40.09 5.00 -22.11
C TRP A 95 -39.88 6.50 -21.87
N SER A 96 -40.62 7.07 -20.93
CA SER A 96 -40.39 8.45 -20.44
C SER A 96 -39.08 8.52 -19.64
N SER A 97 -38.43 9.69 -19.60
CA SER A 97 -37.25 9.92 -18.77
C SER A 97 -37.60 9.90 -17.28
N ILE A 98 -36.57 9.86 -16.42
CA ILE A 98 -36.73 9.96 -14.96
C ILE A 98 -37.31 11.33 -14.53
N ASP A 99 -37.02 12.39 -15.30
CA ASP A 99 -37.52 13.75 -15.05
C ASP A 99 -38.95 13.98 -15.58
N ASP A 100 -39.45 13.08 -16.45
CA ASP A 100 -40.75 13.21 -17.10
C ASP A 100 -41.89 12.77 -16.16
N TRP A 101 -42.41 13.69 -15.37
CA TRP A 101 -43.57 13.45 -14.50
C TRP A 101 -44.79 14.32 -14.81
N TYR A 102 -45.94 13.93 -14.25
CA TYR A 102 -47.19 14.69 -14.30
C TYR A 102 -47.03 16.07 -13.66
N LYS A 103 -47.48 17.11 -14.37
CA LYS A 103 -47.41 18.50 -13.91
C LYS A 103 -48.48 18.73 -12.83
N ARG A 104 -48.05 18.89 -11.58
CA ARG A 104 -48.93 19.16 -10.43
C ARG A 104 -49.22 20.66 -10.33
N GLY A 105 -50.40 21.01 -9.80
CA GLY A 105 -50.86 22.40 -9.67
C GLY A 105 -51.70 22.89 -10.84
N THR A 106 -52.08 24.16 -10.79
CA THR A 106 -52.82 24.90 -11.82
C THR A 106 -51.89 25.78 -12.64
N THR A 107 -52.34 26.26 -13.81
CA THR A 107 -51.60 27.23 -14.64
C THR A 107 -51.47 28.62 -14.00
N ASN A 108 -52.19 28.88 -12.90
CA ASN A 108 -52.40 30.18 -12.24
C ASN A 108 -53.13 31.23 -13.11
N GLU A 109 -53.45 30.90 -14.36
CA GLU A 109 -54.23 31.74 -15.25
C GLU A 109 -55.74 31.55 -14.97
N ARG A 110 -56.36 32.59 -14.42
CA ARG A 110 -57.80 32.61 -14.08
C ARG A 110 -58.59 33.45 -15.09
N ALA A 111 -59.63 32.87 -15.67
CA ALA A 111 -60.60 33.62 -16.46
C ALA A 111 -61.51 34.49 -15.58
N THR A 112 -61.88 35.68 -16.08
CA THR A 112 -62.77 36.63 -15.38
C THR A 112 -64.26 36.38 -15.63
N LYS A 113 -64.59 35.57 -16.65
CA LYS A 113 -65.95 35.21 -17.06
C LYS A 113 -66.04 33.72 -17.37
N PHE A 114 -67.20 33.13 -17.13
CA PHE A 114 -67.47 31.73 -17.46
C PHE A 114 -67.30 31.48 -18.97
N ARG A 115 -66.50 30.48 -19.33
CA ARG A 115 -66.25 30.07 -20.72
C ARG A 115 -67.19 28.92 -21.11
N LYS A 116 -67.73 28.95 -22.32
CA LYS A 116 -68.59 27.86 -22.82
C LYS A 116 -67.79 26.54 -22.86
N GLY A 117 -68.31 25.50 -22.22
CA GLY A 117 -67.61 24.21 -22.06
C GLY A 117 -66.86 24.05 -20.74
N ALA A 118 -66.71 25.10 -19.94
CA ALA A 118 -66.11 25.01 -18.61
C ALA A 118 -66.99 24.24 -17.62
N CYS A 119 -66.37 23.74 -16.56
CA CYS A 119 -67.02 23.09 -15.43
C CYS A 119 -68.11 23.99 -14.83
N GLU A 120 -69.34 23.50 -14.77
CA GLU A 120 -70.47 24.30 -14.28
C GLU A 120 -70.29 24.78 -12.84
N ASN A 121 -69.53 24.03 -12.03
CA ASN A 121 -69.29 24.34 -10.63
C ASN A 121 -68.24 25.44 -10.47
N CYS A 122 -67.02 25.23 -10.98
CA CYS A 122 -65.85 26.10 -10.72
C CYS A 122 -65.42 26.98 -11.89
N GLY A 123 -65.84 26.74 -13.13
CA GLY A 123 -65.45 27.55 -14.30
C GLY A 123 -64.07 27.26 -14.93
N ALA A 124 -63.34 26.23 -14.47
CA ALA A 124 -62.16 25.70 -15.17
C ALA A 124 -62.56 24.88 -16.41
N MET A 125 -61.73 24.86 -17.45
CA MET A 125 -62.01 24.18 -18.74
C MET A 125 -61.61 22.69 -18.79
N THR A 126 -60.82 22.21 -17.82
CA THR A 126 -60.13 20.91 -17.90
C THR A 126 -60.97 19.71 -17.51
N HIS A 127 -61.98 19.89 -16.65
CA HIS A 127 -62.81 18.81 -16.11
C HIS A 127 -64.31 19.14 -16.18
N ARG A 128 -65.16 18.11 -16.04
CA ARG A 128 -66.62 18.26 -15.99
C ARG A 128 -67.08 18.47 -14.55
N LYS A 129 -68.32 18.96 -14.37
CA LYS A 129 -68.96 19.18 -13.05
C LYS A 129 -68.89 17.97 -12.10
N LYS A 130 -68.96 16.75 -12.64
CA LYS A 130 -68.93 15.50 -11.86
C LYS A 130 -67.55 15.19 -11.28
N ASP A 131 -66.51 15.62 -11.98
CA ASP A 131 -65.10 15.33 -11.69
C ASP A 131 -64.40 16.57 -11.09
N CYS A 132 -65.19 17.52 -10.59
CA CYS A 132 -64.73 18.80 -10.08
C CYS A 132 -64.17 18.65 -8.67
N LEU A 133 -62.91 19.08 -8.49
CA LEU A 133 -62.21 19.04 -7.20
C LEU A 133 -62.72 20.12 -6.22
N GLU A 134 -63.33 21.19 -6.75
CA GLU A 134 -63.94 22.25 -5.94
C GLU A 134 -65.26 21.81 -5.30
N ARG A 135 -65.51 22.31 -4.09
CA ARG A 135 -66.74 22.05 -3.33
C ARG A 135 -67.99 22.32 -4.20
N PRO A 136 -68.95 21.38 -4.30
CA PRO A 136 -70.19 21.59 -5.04
C PRO A 136 -70.97 22.81 -4.52
N ARG A 137 -71.13 23.83 -5.38
CA ARG A 137 -71.87 25.07 -5.07
C ARG A 137 -73.36 24.92 -5.37
N LYS A 138 -74.21 25.52 -4.53
CA LYS A 138 -75.67 25.60 -4.78
C LYS A 138 -75.98 26.39 -6.06
N ILE A 139 -75.20 27.44 -6.32
CA ILE A 139 -75.21 28.20 -7.56
C ILE A 139 -73.77 28.19 -8.09
N GLY A 140 -73.55 27.53 -9.22
CA GLY A 140 -72.22 27.37 -9.82
C GLY A 140 -71.76 28.56 -10.66
N ALA A 141 -70.50 28.52 -11.11
CA ALA A 141 -69.83 29.55 -11.90
C ALA A 141 -70.63 30.02 -13.13
N ILE A 142 -71.43 29.14 -13.77
CA ILE A 142 -72.28 29.48 -14.93
C ILE A 142 -73.13 30.72 -14.68
N TRP A 143 -73.75 30.77 -13.49
CA TRP A 143 -74.78 31.76 -13.18
C TRP A 143 -74.22 32.96 -12.44
N THR A 144 -73.16 32.79 -11.64
CA THR A 144 -72.58 33.88 -10.83
C THR A 144 -71.41 34.59 -11.49
N ASN A 145 -70.63 33.93 -12.37
CA ASN A 145 -69.29 34.36 -12.79
C ASN A 145 -68.31 34.66 -11.63
N GLN A 146 -68.64 34.24 -10.40
CA GLN A 146 -67.83 34.44 -9.20
C GLN A 146 -66.98 33.20 -8.93
N ASP A 147 -65.79 33.41 -8.37
CA ASP A 147 -64.81 32.37 -8.02
C ASP A 147 -64.65 31.33 -9.12
N ILE A 148 -64.11 31.81 -10.24
CA ILE A 148 -63.67 30.99 -11.35
C ILE A 148 -62.29 30.42 -10.98
N ALA A 149 -62.16 29.09 -11.02
CA ALA A 149 -60.88 28.41 -10.80
C ALA A 149 -59.92 28.67 -11.97
N ALA A 150 -58.61 28.61 -11.71
CA ALA A 150 -57.59 28.54 -12.76
C ALA A 150 -57.67 27.19 -13.48
N ASP A 151 -57.22 27.13 -14.74
CA ASP A 151 -57.16 25.87 -15.48
C ASP A 151 -56.05 24.94 -14.93
N GLU A 152 -56.28 23.64 -14.98
CA GLU A 152 -55.28 22.62 -14.63
C GLU A 152 -54.31 22.38 -15.80
N TYR A 153 -53.12 21.84 -15.54
CA TYR A 153 -52.24 21.43 -16.63
C TYR A 153 -52.79 20.22 -17.39
N VAL A 154 -52.76 20.27 -18.73
CA VAL A 154 -53.01 19.09 -19.58
C VAL A 154 -51.89 18.08 -19.34
N GLN A 155 -52.26 16.89 -18.86
CA GLN A 155 -51.31 15.87 -18.42
C GLN A 155 -50.71 15.08 -19.60
N PRO A 156 -49.37 14.89 -19.66
CA PRO A 156 -48.74 14.09 -20.70
C PRO A 156 -49.10 12.61 -20.56
N LYS A 157 -49.21 11.88 -21.67
CA LYS A 157 -49.43 10.43 -21.67
C LYS A 157 -48.09 9.69 -21.50
N LEU A 158 -47.63 9.60 -20.26
CA LEU A 158 -46.35 8.98 -19.91
C LEU A 158 -46.37 7.44 -20.10
N THR A 159 -45.31 6.92 -20.70
CA THR A 159 -45.03 5.51 -20.91
C THR A 159 -43.94 5.08 -19.93
N LEU A 160 -44.35 4.54 -18.79
CA LEU A 160 -43.45 4.21 -17.67
C LEU A 160 -43.34 2.70 -17.42
N GLY A 161 -42.14 2.24 -17.05
CA GLY A 161 -41.82 0.86 -16.69
C GLY A 161 -42.48 0.40 -15.37
N TRP A 162 -42.19 -0.82 -14.92
CA TRP A 162 -42.75 -1.35 -13.68
C TRP A 162 -42.23 -0.60 -12.45
N ASP A 163 -40.92 -0.32 -12.41
CA ASP A 163 -40.26 0.44 -11.34
C ASP A 163 -40.65 1.91 -11.41
N ALA A 164 -40.51 2.54 -12.58
CA ALA A 164 -40.84 3.95 -12.78
C ALA A 164 -42.31 4.31 -12.49
N LYS A 165 -43.26 3.36 -12.54
CA LYS A 165 -44.64 3.58 -12.07
C LYS A 165 -44.81 3.56 -10.55
N ARG A 166 -43.88 2.94 -9.84
CA ARG A 166 -43.91 2.70 -8.38
C ARG A 166 -42.85 3.46 -7.61
N ASP A 167 -41.96 4.18 -8.28
CA ASP A 167 -40.99 5.03 -7.61
C ASP A 167 -41.72 6.04 -6.72
N ARG A 168 -41.36 6.02 -5.43
CA ARG A 168 -41.89 6.89 -4.40
C ARG A 168 -41.48 8.35 -4.64
N TRP A 169 -40.38 8.57 -5.36
CA TRP A 169 -39.77 9.87 -5.61
C TRP A 169 -40.14 10.46 -6.98
N ASN A 170 -41.13 9.88 -7.67
CA ASN A 170 -41.67 10.43 -8.92
C ASN A 170 -42.16 11.87 -8.76
N GLY A 171 -41.57 12.79 -9.53
CA GLY A 171 -41.85 14.23 -9.44
C GLY A 171 -41.27 14.91 -8.20
N TYR A 172 -40.23 14.33 -7.59
CA TYR A 172 -39.43 14.98 -6.56
C TYR A 172 -38.60 16.11 -7.16
N ASP A 173 -38.75 17.33 -6.63
CA ASP A 173 -37.90 18.46 -6.98
C ASP A 173 -36.59 18.39 -6.17
N PRO A 174 -35.41 18.25 -6.82
CA PRO A 174 -34.12 18.22 -6.13
C PRO A 174 -33.85 19.43 -5.25
N GLN A 175 -34.47 20.59 -5.51
CA GLN A 175 -34.32 21.77 -4.66
C GLN A 175 -34.90 21.58 -3.26
N THR A 176 -35.90 20.71 -3.09
CA THR A 176 -36.48 20.42 -1.77
C THR A 176 -35.48 19.75 -0.82
N TYR A 177 -34.44 19.08 -1.36
CA TYR A 177 -33.36 18.50 -0.57
C TYR A 177 -32.58 19.56 0.24
N LYS A 178 -32.59 20.83 -0.18
CA LYS A 178 -31.97 21.94 0.58
C LYS A 178 -32.53 22.06 1.99
N GLN A 179 -33.81 21.73 2.22
CA GLN A 179 -34.40 21.74 3.56
C GLN A 179 -33.69 20.75 4.51
N VAL A 180 -33.32 19.58 4.00
CA VAL A 180 -32.56 18.56 4.75
C VAL A 180 -31.13 19.05 5.04
N VAL A 181 -30.51 19.76 4.09
CA VAL A 181 -29.20 20.39 4.29
C VAL A 181 -29.27 21.47 5.38
N GLU A 182 -30.25 22.37 5.32
CA GLU A 182 -30.47 23.41 6.33
C GLU A 182 -30.79 22.84 7.73
N GLU A 183 -31.52 21.72 7.81
CA GLU A 183 -31.74 20.99 9.06
C GLU A 183 -30.43 20.44 9.63
N HIS A 184 -29.59 19.84 8.79
CA HIS A 184 -28.27 19.37 9.18
C HIS A 184 -27.33 20.51 9.61
N GLU A 185 -27.33 21.65 8.91
CA GLU A 185 -26.56 22.85 9.29
C GLU A 185 -26.98 23.37 10.67
N LYS A 186 -28.29 23.43 10.97
CA LYS A 186 -28.81 23.81 12.30
C LYS A 186 -28.39 22.80 13.38
N LEU A 187 -28.37 21.50 13.06
CA LEU A 187 -27.88 20.46 13.96
C LEU A 187 -26.36 20.56 14.20
N GLU A 188 -25.57 21.00 13.22
CA GLU A 188 -24.14 21.24 13.40
C GLU A 188 -23.84 22.53 14.18
N GLN A 189 -24.59 23.61 13.93
CA GLN A 189 -24.51 24.84 14.71
C GLN A 189 -24.84 24.61 16.19
N THR A 190 -25.95 23.90 16.49
CA THR A 190 -26.31 23.55 17.88
C THR A 190 -25.28 22.63 18.52
N ARG A 191 -24.73 21.65 17.79
CA ARG A 191 -23.58 20.84 18.27
C ARG A 191 -22.34 21.68 18.55
N LYS A 192 -22.08 22.73 17.76
CA LYS A 192 -20.94 23.65 17.97
C LYS A 192 -21.16 24.49 19.23
N LEU A 193 -22.33 25.10 19.39
CA LEU A 193 -22.70 25.86 20.59
C LEU A 193 -22.59 24.99 21.86
N LEU A 194 -23.11 23.77 21.84
CA LEU A 194 -22.97 22.81 22.95
C LEU A 194 -21.53 22.36 23.24
N ARG A 195 -20.59 22.53 22.29
CA ARG A 195 -19.14 22.38 22.57
C ARG A 195 -18.56 23.67 23.16
N GLU A 196 -18.89 24.83 22.58
CA GLU A 196 -18.43 26.13 23.08
C GLU A 196 -18.90 26.41 24.52
N GLU A 197 -20.13 26.04 24.87
CA GLU A 197 -20.67 26.13 26.23
C GLU A 197 -19.94 25.19 27.20
N LYS A 198 -19.57 23.99 26.76
CA LYS A 198 -18.76 23.06 27.57
C LYS A 198 -17.34 23.55 27.78
N MET A 199 -16.66 24.01 26.73
CA MET A 199 -15.34 24.62 26.83
C MET A 199 -15.35 25.85 27.75
N LYS A 200 -16.38 26.70 27.66
CA LYS A 200 -16.56 27.86 28.56
C LYS A 200 -16.88 27.43 29.99
N GLY A 201 -17.68 26.37 30.18
CA GLY A 201 -17.99 25.82 31.49
C GLY A 201 -16.77 25.18 32.17
N GLU A 202 -15.91 24.51 31.40
CA GLU A 202 -14.62 23.99 31.86
C GLU A 202 -13.66 25.14 32.21
N LEU A 203 -13.52 26.14 31.33
CA LEU A 203 -12.66 27.31 31.58
C LEU A 203 -13.14 28.15 32.79
N LEU A 204 -14.45 28.41 32.92
CA LEU A 204 -15.02 29.09 34.10
C LEU A 204 -14.82 28.27 35.38
N LYS A 205 -14.80 26.95 35.29
CA LYS A 205 -14.53 26.08 36.43
C LYS A 205 -13.04 26.14 36.81
N GLU A 206 -12.12 26.18 35.85
CA GLU A 206 -10.70 26.42 36.10
C GLU A 206 -10.45 27.82 36.69
N GLU A 207 -11.10 28.87 36.20
CA GLU A 207 -11.03 30.22 36.77
C GLU A 207 -11.54 30.28 38.23
N LEU A 208 -12.65 29.58 38.52
CA LEU A 208 -13.20 29.50 39.88
C LEU A 208 -12.32 28.67 40.82
N GLU A 209 -11.71 27.58 40.34
CA GLU A 209 -10.77 26.76 41.13
C GLU A 209 -9.41 27.46 41.32
N ALA A 210 -9.03 28.41 40.44
CA ALA A 210 -7.84 29.25 40.60
C ALA A 210 -7.96 30.36 41.68
N GLY A 211 -9.18 30.68 42.13
CA GLY A 211 -9.44 31.76 43.09
C GLY A 211 -9.13 31.42 44.56
N GLU A 212 -9.08 30.14 44.94
CA GLU A 212 -8.73 29.71 46.31
C GLU A 212 -7.24 29.34 46.39
N GLY A 213 -6.42 30.32 46.78
CA GLY A 213 -4.96 30.20 46.78
C GLY A 213 -4.41 29.11 47.70
N ASN A 214 -4.09 27.93 47.14
CA ASN A 214 -3.16 26.99 47.75
C ASN A 214 -2.36 26.13 46.73
N HIS A 215 -1.39 26.79 46.09
CA HIS A 215 -0.05 26.24 45.81
C HIS A 215 0.07 24.80 45.24
N HIS A 216 0.13 24.68 43.90
CA HIS A 216 1.29 23.99 43.31
C HIS A 216 1.64 24.44 41.89
N ILE A 217 2.93 24.71 41.70
CA ILE A 217 3.59 24.99 40.41
C ILE A 217 3.67 23.71 39.56
N ALA A 218 3.22 23.79 38.31
CA ALA A 218 3.64 23.00 37.13
C ALA A 218 2.86 23.55 35.91
N GLU A 219 3.41 24.55 35.22
CA GLU A 219 4.13 24.37 33.94
C GLU A 219 3.20 24.16 32.73
N GLU A 220 3.11 25.22 31.92
CA GLU A 220 2.60 25.24 30.55
C GLU A 220 3.42 24.32 29.60
N PRO A 221 2.93 24.02 28.38
CA PRO A 221 1.59 24.25 27.85
C PRO A 221 0.83 22.95 27.58
N ALA A 222 -0.49 22.98 27.78
CA ALA A 222 -1.38 22.03 27.13
C ALA A 222 -1.59 22.47 25.67
N ASP A 223 -0.77 21.97 24.74
CA ASP A 223 -0.96 22.15 23.29
C ASP A 223 -0.04 21.20 22.48
N GLU A 224 -0.42 19.92 22.33
CA GLU A 224 -0.02 19.04 21.19
C GLU A 224 -0.65 17.64 21.29
N ASP A 225 -0.73 17.05 22.49
CA ASP A 225 -1.24 15.67 22.66
C ASP A 225 -2.78 15.56 22.53
N MET A 226 -3.55 16.67 22.61
CA MET A 226 -5.03 16.66 22.50
C MET A 226 -5.50 16.41 21.05
N TYR A 227 -4.83 17.01 20.07
CA TYR A 227 -5.09 16.76 18.64
C TYR A 227 -4.62 15.37 18.16
N ALA A 228 -3.80 14.68 18.95
CA ALA A 228 -3.28 13.35 18.59
C ALA A 228 -4.27 12.21 18.88
N ASP A 229 -5.19 12.38 19.83
CA ASP A 229 -6.23 11.40 20.16
C ASP A 229 -7.55 11.67 19.37
N ASP A 230 -7.82 12.92 18.95
CA ASP A 230 -8.92 13.25 18.01
C ASP A 230 -8.66 12.77 16.56
N ALA A 231 -7.43 12.30 16.27
CA ALA A 231 -7.06 11.72 14.99
C ALA A 231 -7.54 10.25 14.79
N ASP A 232 -8.11 9.62 15.83
CA ASP A 232 -8.80 8.33 15.72
C ASP A 232 -10.14 8.52 14.96
N MET A 233 -10.04 8.58 13.63
CA MET A 233 -11.11 8.71 12.64
C MET A 233 -12.48 8.19 13.12
N ALA A 234 -13.43 9.11 13.31
CA ALA A 234 -14.79 8.83 13.74
C ALA A 234 -15.45 7.74 12.87
N GLY A 235 -15.60 6.55 13.45
CA GLY A 235 -16.07 5.35 12.76
C GLY A 235 -15.21 4.09 12.97
N VAL A 236 -14.00 4.22 13.52
CA VAL A 236 -13.13 3.07 13.87
C VAL A 236 -12.82 3.02 15.37
N THR A 237 -13.87 3.09 16.21
CA THR A 237 -13.73 2.82 17.64
C THR A 237 -13.36 1.35 17.85
N VAL A 238 -12.05 1.11 18.03
CA VAL A 238 -11.56 -0.18 18.52
C VAL A 238 -11.96 -0.28 19.99
N ASP A 239 -13.14 -0.82 20.25
CA ASP A 239 -13.60 -1.10 21.61
C ASP A 239 -12.56 -1.96 22.33
N MET A 240 -11.83 -1.34 23.26
CA MET A 240 -10.73 -1.97 24.00
C MET A 240 -11.21 -2.97 25.05
N ASP A 241 -12.52 -3.19 25.15
CA ASP A 241 -13.09 -4.21 26.01
C ASP A 241 -12.92 -5.61 25.42
N SER A 242 -12.01 -6.36 26.02
CA SER A 242 -11.66 -7.74 25.66
C SER A 242 -12.83 -8.75 25.66
N ARG A 243 -14.02 -8.33 26.09
CA ARG A 243 -15.20 -9.15 26.42
C ARG A 243 -16.38 -8.98 25.44
N THR A 244 -16.44 -7.86 24.71
CA THR A 244 -17.37 -7.61 23.58
C THR A 244 -16.63 -7.67 22.24
N ARG A 245 -15.53 -8.43 22.20
CA ARG A 245 -14.46 -8.34 21.20
C ARG A 245 -14.86 -8.90 19.83
N ILE A 246 -15.77 -8.21 19.15
CA ILE A 246 -16.03 -8.33 17.72
C ILE A 246 -14.77 -7.83 17.00
N THR A 247 -13.77 -8.70 16.86
CA THR A 247 -12.55 -8.42 16.07
C THR A 247 -12.83 -8.51 14.57
N VAL A 248 -13.97 -8.01 14.10
CA VAL A 248 -14.19 -7.71 12.68
C VAL A 248 -13.57 -6.36 12.39
N ARG A 249 -12.25 -6.26 12.64
CA ARG A 249 -11.44 -5.37 11.82
C ARG A 249 -11.60 -5.88 10.40
N ASN A 250 -11.84 -4.99 9.45
CA ASN A 250 -11.86 -5.38 8.05
C ASN A 250 -10.53 -6.08 7.73
N LEU A 251 -10.60 -7.33 7.27
CA LEU A 251 -9.42 -8.15 6.96
C LEU A 251 -8.57 -7.55 5.82
N ARG A 252 -9.16 -6.64 5.04
CA ARG A 252 -8.46 -5.82 4.06
C ARG A 252 -7.66 -4.73 4.76
N ILE A 253 -6.33 -4.83 4.64
CA ILE A 253 -5.38 -3.74 4.89
C ILE A 253 -5.79 -2.55 4.00
N ARG A 254 -5.99 -1.36 4.58
CA ARG A 254 -6.51 -0.18 3.86
C ARG A 254 -5.40 0.57 3.12
N GLU A 255 -4.18 0.42 3.61
CA GLU A 255 -2.93 0.91 3.07
C GLU A 255 -2.60 0.26 1.72
N ASP A 256 -3.02 -0.99 1.53
CA ASP A 256 -2.81 -1.76 0.30
C ASP A 256 -3.93 -1.52 -0.73
N THR A 257 -3.62 -0.72 -1.75
CA THR A 257 -4.49 -0.51 -2.91
C THR A 257 -4.60 -1.78 -3.77
N ALA A 258 -5.82 -2.20 -4.11
CA ALA A 258 -6.04 -3.35 -4.99
C ALA A 258 -5.55 -3.05 -6.42
N LYS A 259 -4.96 -4.05 -7.11
CA LYS A 259 -4.30 -3.89 -8.42
C LYS A 259 -5.17 -3.16 -9.47
N TYR A 260 -6.45 -3.52 -9.57
CA TYR A 260 -7.41 -2.91 -10.51
C TYR A 260 -7.89 -1.50 -10.14
N LEU A 261 -7.39 -0.93 -9.03
CA LEU A 261 -7.66 0.45 -8.62
C LEU A 261 -6.49 1.41 -8.90
N TYR A 262 -5.32 0.90 -9.33
CA TYR A 262 -4.18 1.73 -9.73
C TYR A 262 -4.49 2.57 -10.99
N ASN A 263 -5.26 1.99 -11.91
CA ASN A 263 -5.81 2.67 -13.07
C ASN A 263 -7.29 2.30 -13.20
N LEU A 264 -8.17 3.31 -13.33
CA LEU A 264 -9.62 3.16 -13.47
C LEU A 264 -10.08 3.31 -14.93
N ASP A 265 -9.18 3.60 -15.86
CA ASP A 265 -9.48 3.69 -17.28
C ASP A 265 -9.88 2.30 -17.81
N PRO A 266 -10.96 2.18 -18.61
CA PRO A 266 -11.44 0.90 -19.10
C PRO A 266 -10.47 0.22 -20.09
N ASN A 267 -9.53 0.99 -20.64
CA ASN A 267 -8.46 0.52 -21.52
C ASN A 267 -7.13 0.28 -20.77
N GLY A 268 -7.13 0.37 -19.43
CA GLY A 268 -5.97 0.02 -18.61
C GLY A 268 -5.68 -1.49 -18.60
N PRO A 269 -4.53 -1.91 -18.03
CA PRO A 269 -4.13 -3.32 -17.97
C PRO A 269 -5.19 -4.27 -17.43
N TYR A 270 -5.35 -5.39 -18.12
CA TYR A 270 -6.28 -6.43 -17.70
C TYR A 270 -5.89 -7.03 -16.34
N TYR A 271 -6.81 -6.93 -15.39
CA TYR A 271 -6.80 -7.66 -14.13
C TYR A 271 -7.71 -8.88 -14.24
N ASP A 272 -7.15 -10.08 -14.09
CA ASP A 272 -7.95 -11.30 -13.97
C ASP A 272 -8.44 -11.46 -12.52
N PRO A 273 -9.75 -11.31 -12.23
CA PRO A 273 -10.30 -11.48 -10.89
C PRO A 273 -10.23 -12.93 -10.38
N LYS A 274 -10.06 -13.93 -11.25
CA LYS A 274 -9.96 -15.35 -10.88
C LYS A 274 -8.60 -15.64 -10.24
N SER A 275 -7.51 -15.38 -10.96
CA SER A 275 -6.13 -15.54 -10.44
C SER A 275 -5.67 -14.38 -9.56
N ARG A 276 -6.38 -13.25 -9.56
CA ARG A 276 -6.00 -11.98 -8.92
C ARG A 276 -4.68 -11.42 -9.48
N SER A 277 -4.41 -11.70 -10.76
CA SER A 277 -3.21 -11.23 -11.44
C SER A 277 -3.46 -10.01 -12.31
N MET A 278 -2.54 -9.04 -12.27
CA MET A 278 -2.45 -7.95 -13.24
C MET A 278 -1.09 -8.07 -13.92
N ARG A 279 -1.10 -8.29 -15.24
CA ARG A 279 0.07 -8.78 -15.94
C ARG A 279 1.00 -7.65 -16.40
N GLU A 280 0.41 -6.60 -16.96
CA GLU A 280 1.09 -5.39 -17.43
C GLU A 280 1.11 -4.29 -16.35
N ASN A 281 1.85 -3.22 -16.59
CA ASN A 281 2.02 -2.10 -15.66
C ASN A 281 0.82 -1.13 -15.73
N PRO A 282 0.02 -0.91 -14.66
CA PRO A 282 -1.13 0.01 -14.67
C PRO A 282 -0.75 1.48 -14.96
N PHE A 283 0.53 1.84 -14.78
CA PHE A 283 1.07 3.17 -15.02
C PHE A 283 1.75 3.33 -16.39
N ALA A 284 1.67 2.33 -17.27
CA ALA A 284 2.14 2.48 -18.64
C ALA A 284 1.46 3.69 -19.31
N ASN A 285 2.25 4.54 -19.96
CA ASN A 285 1.84 5.78 -20.63
C ASN A 285 1.34 6.93 -19.71
N VAL A 286 1.50 6.83 -18.38
CA VAL A 286 1.13 7.94 -17.46
C VAL A 286 2.40 8.66 -16.95
N PRO A 287 2.72 9.87 -17.42
CA PRO A 287 3.90 10.61 -16.99
C PRO A 287 3.81 11.02 -15.51
N GLY A 288 4.95 11.05 -14.81
CA GLY A 288 5.06 11.51 -13.43
C GLY A 288 4.63 10.49 -12.34
N LYS A 289 4.21 9.27 -12.71
CA LYS A 289 3.79 8.22 -11.75
C LYS A 289 4.87 7.21 -11.36
N GLU A 290 6.14 7.55 -11.54
CA GLU A 290 7.27 6.66 -11.29
C GLU A 290 7.36 6.19 -9.82
N LYS A 291 7.14 7.09 -8.85
CA LYS A 291 7.05 6.74 -7.41
C LYS A 291 5.87 5.79 -7.09
N GLU A 292 4.81 5.74 -7.93
CA GLU A 292 3.71 4.77 -7.79
C GLU A 292 4.04 3.44 -8.50
N ALA A 293 4.66 3.50 -9.69
CA ALA A 293 5.13 2.33 -10.43
C ALA A 293 6.16 1.52 -9.63
N ALA A 294 7.00 2.18 -8.82
CA ALA A 294 7.90 1.53 -7.87
C ALA A 294 7.19 0.60 -6.86
N LYS A 295 5.91 0.87 -6.53
CA LYS A 295 5.10 -0.02 -5.67
C LYS A 295 4.56 -1.23 -6.44
N PHE A 296 4.14 -1.04 -7.69
CA PHE A 296 3.62 -2.11 -8.55
C PHE A 296 3.73 -1.78 -10.04
N ALA A 297 4.78 -2.30 -10.69
CA ALA A 297 5.03 -2.18 -12.14
C ALA A 297 4.42 -3.33 -12.97
N GLY A 298 3.36 -3.99 -12.46
CA GLY A 298 2.80 -5.20 -13.07
C GLY A 298 3.56 -6.48 -12.71
N GLU A 299 2.90 -7.63 -12.83
CA GLU A 299 3.52 -8.91 -12.47
C GLU A 299 4.59 -9.38 -13.46
N ASN A 300 4.52 -9.02 -14.75
CA ASN A 300 5.56 -9.40 -15.71
C ASN A 300 6.93 -8.85 -15.31
N PHE A 301 6.98 -7.65 -14.72
CA PHE A 301 8.22 -7.07 -14.20
C PHE A 301 8.80 -7.96 -13.08
N ILE A 302 7.99 -8.30 -12.08
CA ILE A 302 8.40 -9.10 -10.91
C ILE A 302 8.75 -10.55 -11.29
N ARG A 303 8.11 -11.11 -12.32
CA ARG A 303 8.34 -12.51 -12.75
C ARG A 303 9.73 -12.78 -13.34
N TYR A 304 10.42 -11.76 -13.85
CA TYR A 304 11.72 -11.89 -14.49
C TYR A 304 12.86 -11.21 -13.71
N THR A 305 12.61 -10.69 -12.51
CA THR A 305 13.64 -10.12 -11.63
C THR A 305 14.16 -11.13 -10.60
N GLY A 306 15.36 -10.88 -10.07
CA GLY A 306 15.99 -11.71 -9.04
C GLY A 306 16.58 -13.03 -9.56
N GLU A 307 16.57 -14.05 -8.70
CA GLU A 307 17.23 -15.35 -8.90
C GLU A 307 16.76 -16.10 -10.17
N VAL A 308 15.56 -15.80 -10.67
CA VAL A 308 15.00 -16.39 -11.90
C VAL A 308 15.94 -16.17 -13.10
N VAL A 309 16.61 -15.01 -13.17
CA VAL A 309 17.59 -14.73 -14.24
C VAL A 309 18.80 -15.67 -14.13
N GLN A 310 19.39 -15.77 -12.94
CA GLN A 310 20.57 -16.61 -12.69
C GLN A 310 20.27 -18.09 -12.90
N ALA A 311 19.07 -18.55 -12.53
CA ALA A 311 18.59 -19.91 -12.77
C ALA A 311 18.37 -20.19 -14.27
N ASN A 312 17.81 -19.23 -15.02
CA ASN A 312 17.66 -19.35 -16.48
C ASN A 312 19.02 -19.37 -17.19
N GLU A 313 19.98 -18.54 -16.77
CA GLU A 313 21.37 -18.59 -17.26
C GLU A 313 22.03 -19.95 -16.96
N ALA A 314 21.84 -20.48 -15.76
CA ALA A 314 22.35 -21.80 -15.36
C ALA A 314 21.73 -22.92 -16.21
N GLN A 315 20.43 -22.84 -16.52
CA GLN A 315 19.75 -23.76 -17.43
C GLN A 315 20.27 -23.66 -18.87
N VAL A 316 20.50 -22.46 -19.38
CA VAL A 316 21.11 -22.23 -20.71
C VAL A 316 22.55 -22.76 -20.75
N PHE A 317 23.32 -22.55 -19.68
CA PHE A 317 24.66 -23.12 -19.52
C PHE A 317 24.61 -24.65 -19.52
N ALA A 318 23.62 -25.28 -18.86
CA ALA A 318 23.39 -26.74 -18.92
C ALA A 318 23.24 -27.23 -20.36
N TRP A 319 22.37 -26.58 -21.13
CA TRP A 319 22.13 -26.93 -22.53
C TRP A 319 23.38 -26.74 -23.40
N GLN A 320 24.13 -25.66 -23.21
CA GLN A 320 25.38 -25.42 -23.93
C GLN A 320 26.47 -26.45 -23.57
N ALA A 321 26.59 -26.82 -22.29
CA ALA A 321 27.51 -27.86 -21.83
C ALA A 321 27.16 -29.22 -22.44
N ARG A 322 25.86 -29.57 -22.45
CA ARG A 322 25.35 -30.80 -23.06
C ARG A 322 25.60 -30.85 -24.56
N CYS A 323 25.40 -29.74 -25.29
CA CYS A 323 25.75 -29.65 -26.72
C CYS A 323 27.26 -29.76 -26.99
N LYS A 324 28.12 -29.42 -26.02
CA LYS A 324 29.58 -29.63 -26.07
C LYS A 324 29.99 -31.05 -25.63
N GLY A 325 29.05 -31.92 -25.25
CA GLY A 325 29.31 -33.29 -24.82
C GLY A 325 29.58 -33.46 -23.32
N ILE A 326 29.44 -32.41 -22.51
CA ILE A 326 29.53 -32.51 -21.05
C ILE A 326 28.13 -32.72 -20.49
N ASP A 327 27.79 -33.95 -20.08
CA ASP A 327 26.46 -34.26 -19.55
C ASP A 327 26.33 -33.74 -18.11
N VAL A 328 25.66 -32.59 -17.97
CA VAL A 328 25.29 -31.95 -16.69
C VAL A 328 23.87 -31.44 -16.84
N HIS A 329 23.01 -31.73 -15.85
CA HIS A 329 21.60 -31.35 -15.89
C HIS A 329 21.23 -30.53 -14.64
N ALA A 330 20.68 -29.32 -14.83
CA ALA A 330 20.43 -28.38 -13.74
C ALA A 330 19.55 -28.94 -12.61
N LEU A 331 18.55 -29.77 -12.91
CA LEU A 331 17.70 -30.39 -11.89
C LEU A 331 18.28 -31.66 -11.24
N ALA A 332 19.24 -32.33 -11.89
CA ALA A 332 19.78 -33.60 -11.39
C ALA A 332 21.10 -33.41 -10.63
N GLU A 333 21.93 -32.47 -11.10
CA GLU A 333 23.24 -32.16 -10.54
C GLU A 333 23.42 -30.64 -10.33
N PRO A 334 22.50 -29.96 -9.59
CA PRO A 334 22.48 -28.50 -9.48
C PRO A 334 23.80 -27.90 -8.96
N THR A 335 24.38 -28.49 -7.92
CA THR A 335 25.62 -28.01 -7.28
C THR A 335 26.85 -28.19 -8.18
N LYS A 336 26.92 -29.30 -8.92
CA LYS A 336 27.96 -29.55 -9.93
C LYS A 336 27.84 -28.54 -11.08
N LEU A 337 26.62 -28.27 -11.53
CA LEU A 337 26.39 -27.24 -12.55
C LEU A 337 26.76 -25.85 -12.06
N GLU A 338 26.42 -25.49 -10.82
CA GLU A 338 26.76 -24.20 -10.24
C GLU A 338 28.28 -24.03 -10.09
N ALA A 339 29.00 -25.06 -9.64
CA ALA A 339 30.46 -25.06 -9.60
C ALA A 339 31.07 -24.87 -11.00
N MET A 340 30.61 -25.64 -11.98
CA MET A 340 31.02 -25.51 -13.39
C MET A 340 30.68 -24.13 -13.97
N LYS A 341 29.56 -23.49 -13.57
CA LYS A 341 29.19 -22.13 -13.99
C LYS A 341 30.17 -21.10 -13.41
N LYS A 342 30.51 -21.20 -12.12
CA LYS A 342 31.48 -20.32 -11.45
C LYS A 342 32.88 -20.45 -12.03
N GLU A 343 33.33 -21.68 -12.29
CA GLU A 343 34.60 -21.94 -12.99
C GLU A 343 34.60 -21.35 -14.40
N PHE A 344 33.51 -21.51 -15.14
CA PHE A 344 33.34 -20.91 -16.48
C PHE A 344 33.29 -19.38 -16.44
N GLU A 345 32.68 -18.77 -15.42
CA GLU A 345 32.66 -17.31 -15.22
C GLU A 345 34.06 -16.77 -14.91
N GLN A 346 34.84 -17.46 -14.06
CA GLN A 346 36.24 -17.13 -13.80
C GLN A 346 37.10 -17.24 -15.08
N GLN A 347 36.97 -18.34 -15.84
CA GLN A 347 37.64 -18.52 -17.13
C GLN A 347 37.21 -17.48 -18.17
N LYS A 348 35.95 -17.02 -18.13
CA LYS A 348 35.43 -15.96 -19.01
C LYS A 348 35.99 -14.59 -18.62
N LEU A 349 36.28 -14.33 -17.34
CA LEU A 349 36.97 -13.13 -16.89
C LEU A 349 38.45 -13.15 -17.32
N SER A 350 39.18 -14.24 -17.05
CA SER A 350 40.59 -14.36 -17.47
C SER A 350 40.73 -14.31 -18.99
N ALA A 351 39.83 -14.94 -19.76
CA ALA A 351 39.83 -14.86 -21.22
C ALA A 351 39.53 -13.44 -21.74
N LYS A 352 38.71 -12.64 -21.04
CA LYS A 352 38.51 -11.22 -21.36
C LYS A 352 39.76 -10.40 -21.08
N GLU A 353 40.47 -10.68 -19.98
CA GLU A 353 41.73 -10.02 -19.63
C GLU A 353 42.84 -10.36 -20.63
N GLU A 354 43.01 -11.63 -20.97
CA GLU A 354 43.90 -12.07 -22.06
C GLU A 354 43.53 -11.45 -23.41
N HIS A 355 42.24 -11.27 -23.71
CA HIS A 355 41.82 -10.62 -24.95
C HIS A 355 42.14 -9.11 -24.92
N LYS A 356 41.97 -8.45 -23.77
CA LYS A 356 42.38 -7.06 -23.56
C LYS A 356 43.91 -6.90 -23.70
N SER A 357 44.72 -7.78 -23.11
CA SER A 357 46.18 -7.71 -23.25
C SER A 357 46.63 -7.97 -24.69
N LYS A 358 46.11 -9.01 -25.36
CA LYS A 358 46.38 -9.29 -26.78
C LYS A 358 45.92 -8.17 -27.72
N LEU A 359 44.89 -7.40 -27.34
CA LEU A 359 44.48 -6.18 -28.05
C LEU A 359 45.51 -5.06 -27.85
N LEU A 360 45.92 -4.80 -26.60
CA LEU A 360 46.92 -3.78 -26.26
C LEU A 360 48.29 -4.06 -26.89
N GLU A 361 48.71 -5.32 -26.95
CA GLU A 361 49.93 -5.76 -27.65
C GLU A 361 49.87 -5.49 -29.16
N LYS A 362 48.70 -5.73 -29.80
CA LYS A 362 48.54 -5.60 -31.26
C LYS A 362 48.39 -4.16 -31.74
N TYR A 363 47.64 -3.35 -31.01
CA TYR A 363 47.30 -1.98 -31.41
C TYR A 363 48.12 -0.92 -30.68
N GLY A 364 48.82 -1.28 -29.60
CA GLY A 364 49.43 -0.34 -28.68
C GLY A 364 48.39 0.44 -27.88
N GLY A 365 48.86 1.41 -27.10
CA GLY A 365 48.00 2.35 -26.35
C GLY A 365 48.12 2.27 -24.82
N GLU A 366 48.88 1.31 -24.28
CA GLU A 366 49.17 1.18 -22.84
C GLU A 366 49.70 2.48 -22.20
N LYS A 367 50.48 3.26 -22.96
CA LYS A 367 50.97 4.60 -22.58
C LYS A 367 49.87 5.62 -22.28
N TYR A 368 48.64 5.40 -22.77
CA TYR A 368 47.48 6.26 -22.52
C TYR A 368 46.52 5.70 -21.47
N LEU A 369 46.69 4.43 -21.03
CA LEU A 369 45.93 3.85 -19.93
C LEU A 369 46.48 4.28 -18.56
N HIS A 370 47.79 4.51 -18.46
CA HIS A 370 48.41 5.09 -17.28
C HIS A 370 48.12 6.59 -17.22
N ALA A 371 46.97 6.96 -16.65
CA ALA A 371 46.72 8.34 -16.24
C ALA A 371 47.86 8.80 -15.31
N PRO A 372 48.49 9.98 -15.57
CA PRO A 372 49.47 10.54 -14.65
C PRO A 372 48.85 10.70 -13.25
N PRO A 373 49.61 10.55 -12.15
CA PRO A 373 49.10 10.77 -10.80
C PRO A 373 48.40 12.13 -10.70
N LYS A 374 47.29 12.20 -9.96
CA LYS A 374 46.40 13.38 -9.92
C LYS A 374 47.15 14.67 -9.57
N GLU A 375 48.20 14.59 -8.76
CA GLU A 375 49.13 15.67 -8.43
C GLU A 375 49.77 16.34 -9.67
N LEU A 376 50.15 15.56 -10.68
CA LEU A 376 50.68 16.06 -11.96
C LEU A 376 49.60 16.59 -12.91
N LEU A 377 48.37 16.07 -12.81
CA LEU A 377 47.23 16.54 -13.62
C LEU A 377 46.64 17.86 -13.09
N LEU A 378 46.59 18.02 -11.77
CA LEU A 378 46.01 19.19 -11.10
C LEU A 378 47.05 20.29 -10.81
N ALA A 379 48.35 19.99 -10.96
CA ALA A 379 49.47 20.88 -10.62
C ALA A 379 49.43 21.45 -9.19
N GLN A 380 48.73 20.77 -8.29
CA GLN A 380 48.57 21.13 -6.88
C GLN A 380 49.47 20.23 -6.04
N THR A 381 50.38 20.83 -5.28
CA THR A 381 51.28 20.12 -4.34
C THR A 381 50.63 19.81 -2.99
N GLU A 382 49.33 20.11 -2.84
CA GLU A 382 48.59 20.02 -1.59
C GLU A 382 47.45 19.01 -1.74
N ASN A 383 47.65 17.80 -1.22
CA ASN A 383 46.56 16.83 -1.05
C ASN A 383 45.67 17.30 0.11
N TYR A 384 44.39 17.52 -0.16
CA TYR A 384 43.41 17.93 0.85
C TYR A 384 43.11 16.76 1.81
N VAL A 385 43.57 16.88 3.06
CA VAL A 385 43.43 15.86 4.12
C VAL A 385 42.45 16.33 5.19
N GLU A 386 41.31 15.64 5.30
CA GLU A 386 40.29 15.92 6.33
C GLU A 386 40.62 15.20 7.63
N TYR A 387 40.85 15.95 8.69
CA TYR A 387 41.04 15.41 10.04
C TYR A 387 39.73 15.45 10.83
N ASN A 388 39.33 14.31 11.38
CA ASN A 388 38.32 14.25 12.43
C ASN A 388 38.79 15.09 13.64
N ARG A 389 37.87 15.60 14.47
CA ARG A 389 38.13 16.29 15.74
C ARG A 389 39.09 15.55 16.71
N LYS A 390 39.33 14.25 16.49
CA LYS A 390 40.30 13.41 17.21
C LYS A 390 41.68 13.28 16.53
N GLY A 391 41.99 14.06 15.50
CA GLY A 391 43.26 14.01 14.75
C GLY A 391 43.43 12.77 13.87
N LYS A 392 42.34 12.06 13.53
CA LYS A 392 42.37 10.93 12.58
C LYS A 392 41.97 11.40 11.19
N VAL A 393 42.74 11.04 10.18
CA VAL A 393 42.38 11.27 8.77
C VAL A 393 41.08 10.51 8.44
N VAL A 394 40.14 11.22 7.83
CA VAL A 394 38.84 10.72 7.34
C VAL A 394 38.87 10.55 5.83
N LYS A 395 39.51 11.50 5.13
CA LYS A 395 39.57 11.60 3.67
C LYS A 395 40.91 12.24 3.29
N GLY A 396 41.53 11.81 2.19
CA GLY A 396 42.71 12.48 1.61
C GLY A 396 44.07 11.77 1.71
N GLU A 397 44.24 10.76 2.57
CA GLU A 397 45.44 9.89 2.54
C GLU A 397 45.06 8.45 2.14
N GLU A 398 45.85 7.85 1.25
CA GLU A 398 45.76 6.42 0.95
C GLU A 398 46.15 5.58 2.17
N ARG A 399 45.37 4.54 2.48
CA ARG A 399 45.67 3.64 3.60
C ARG A 399 46.96 2.88 3.32
N ARG A 400 48.03 3.18 4.08
CA ARG A 400 49.28 2.39 4.04
C ARG A 400 48.99 0.90 4.25
N GLY A 401 49.54 0.06 3.36
CA GLY A 401 49.44 -1.40 3.47
C GLY A 401 50.04 -1.92 4.78
N VAL A 402 49.46 -3.00 5.31
CA VAL A 402 49.89 -3.60 6.57
C VAL A 402 51.19 -4.38 6.36
N LEU A 403 52.27 -3.95 7.00
CA LEU A 403 53.53 -4.69 7.04
C LEU A 403 53.48 -5.78 8.12
N SER A 404 54.15 -6.91 7.88
CA SER A 404 54.29 -7.99 8.87
C SER A 404 55.19 -7.57 10.04
N ARG A 405 55.10 -8.27 11.17
CA ARG A 405 55.88 -7.97 12.39
C ARG A 405 57.38 -8.32 12.25
N TYR A 406 57.76 -9.08 11.23
CA TYR A 406 59.12 -9.58 11.05
C TYR A 406 59.80 -8.88 9.88
N GLU A 407 61.11 -8.63 10.03
CA GLU A 407 61.92 -8.09 8.94
C GLU A 407 62.28 -9.23 7.98
N GLU A 408 61.34 -9.54 7.08
CA GLU A 408 61.52 -10.51 6.01
C GLU A 408 62.73 -10.13 5.12
N ASP A 409 63.41 -11.14 4.58
CA ASP A 409 64.60 -11.05 3.71
C ASP A 409 65.88 -10.38 4.24
N LYS A 410 66.00 -10.10 5.55
CA LYS A 410 67.28 -9.68 6.16
C LYS A 410 68.21 -10.85 6.50
N TYR A 411 68.94 -11.34 5.49
CA TYR A 411 69.96 -12.38 5.67
C TYR A 411 71.32 -11.82 6.09
N LEU A 412 72.02 -12.51 7.00
CA LEU A 412 73.38 -12.16 7.43
C LEU A 412 74.41 -12.51 6.33
N ASN A 413 75.45 -11.68 6.17
CA ASN A 413 76.69 -11.96 5.40
C ASN A 413 76.51 -12.68 4.05
N ASN A 414 75.54 -12.22 3.24
CA ASN A 414 75.18 -12.76 1.91
C ASN A 414 74.76 -14.25 1.89
N HIS A 415 74.27 -14.79 3.01
CA HIS A 415 73.56 -16.07 3.01
C HIS A 415 72.18 -15.93 2.33
N LYS A 416 71.69 -16.99 1.67
CA LYS A 416 70.30 -17.09 1.16
C LYS A 416 69.34 -17.74 2.16
N SER A 417 69.76 -17.90 3.41
CA SER A 417 69.01 -18.60 4.45
C SER A 417 69.36 -18.05 5.82
N VAL A 418 68.42 -18.11 6.76
CA VAL A 418 68.62 -17.63 8.14
C VAL A 418 69.55 -18.58 8.90
N TRP A 419 70.32 -18.06 9.86
CA TRP A 419 71.14 -18.88 10.76
C TRP A 419 70.27 -19.87 11.55
N GLY A 420 70.66 -21.15 11.57
CA GLY A 420 69.87 -22.24 12.16
C GLY A 420 69.00 -23.01 11.15
N SER A 421 69.04 -22.65 9.87
CA SER A 421 68.38 -23.40 8.78
C SER A 421 69.07 -24.74 8.44
N TYR A 422 70.26 -25.02 8.98
CA TYR A 422 70.98 -26.29 8.81
C TYR A 422 71.45 -26.87 10.14
N TRP A 423 71.49 -28.20 10.24
CA TRP A 423 71.92 -28.94 11.43
C TRP A 423 72.66 -30.21 11.02
N LYS A 424 73.88 -30.43 11.54
CA LYS A 424 74.64 -31.69 11.40
C LYS A 424 75.65 -31.82 12.54
N SER A 425 75.85 -33.04 13.04
CA SER A 425 76.85 -33.40 14.07
C SER A 425 76.87 -32.48 15.31
N GLY A 426 75.69 -32.08 15.81
CA GLY A 426 75.56 -31.24 17.00
C GLY A 426 75.78 -29.74 16.80
N GLN A 427 75.95 -29.28 15.55
CA GLN A 427 76.18 -27.88 15.21
C GLN A 427 75.10 -27.32 14.27
N TRP A 428 74.63 -26.11 14.57
CA TRP A 428 73.75 -25.32 13.72
C TRP A 428 74.55 -24.56 12.66
N GLY A 429 73.93 -24.32 11.50
CA GLY A 429 74.55 -23.61 10.38
C GLY A 429 73.55 -22.97 9.43
N PHE A 430 74.04 -22.53 8.27
CA PHE A 430 73.24 -21.98 7.17
C PHE A 430 72.95 -23.04 6.09
N ALA A 431 71.69 -23.19 5.65
CA ALA A 431 71.29 -24.15 4.62
C ALA A 431 71.87 -23.86 3.23
N CYS A 432 72.13 -22.59 2.92
CA CYS A 432 72.73 -22.20 1.64
C CYS A 432 74.21 -22.64 1.49
N CYS A 433 74.94 -22.82 2.60
CA CYS A 433 76.40 -22.99 2.58
C CYS A 433 76.94 -24.12 3.48
N HIS A 434 76.10 -24.76 4.30
CA HIS A 434 76.45 -25.75 5.32
C HIS A 434 77.56 -25.31 6.29
N SER A 435 77.77 -23.99 6.46
CA SER A 435 78.78 -23.46 7.36
C SER A 435 78.26 -23.37 8.79
N PHE A 436 79.00 -23.94 9.74
CA PHE A 436 78.72 -23.90 11.18
C PHE A 436 79.24 -22.61 11.86
N ILE A 437 79.48 -21.54 11.10
CA ILE A 437 80.05 -20.28 11.59
C ILE A 437 79.09 -19.14 11.25
N LYS A 438 78.44 -18.57 12.27
CA LYS A 438 77.38 -17.55 12.13
C LYS A 438 77.80 -16.31 11.35
N ASN A 439 79.08 -15.94 11.43
CA ASN A 439 79.61 -14.74 10.78
C ASN A 439 80.42 -15.06 9.51
N SER A 440 80.38 -16.31 9.00
CA SER A 440 80.96 -16.64 7.69
C SER A 440 80.23 -15.92 6.56
N TYR A 441 80.93 -15.57 5.48
CA TYR A 441 80.28 -15.24 4.21
C TYR A 441 79.80 -16.52 3.53
N CYS A 442 78.70 -16.47 2.77
CA CYS A 442 78.23 -17.65 2.05
C CYS A 442 79.12 -17.97 0.84
N LEU A 443 79.78 -19.13 0.89
CA LEU A 443 80.57 -19.73 -0.19
C LEU A 443 79.72 -20.44 -1.27
N GLY A 444 78.42 -20.15 -1.37
CA GLY A 444 77.44 -20.87 -2.18
C GLY A 444 77.53 -22.41 -2.07
N GLU A 445 77.33 -23.07 -3.21
CA GLU A 445 77.40 -24.53 -3.35
C GLU A 445 78.83 -25.07 -3.15
N ALA A 446 79.87 -24.28 -3.46
CA ALA A 446 81.25 -24.63 -3.16
C ALA A 446 81.48 -24.79 -1.64
N GLY A 447 80.75 -24.02 -0.82
CA GLY A 447 80.67 -24.21 0.63
C GLY A 447 80.11 -25.57 1.02
N LYS A 448 78.98 -25.99 0.40
CA LYS A 448 78.39 -27.31 0.63
C LYS A 448 79.34 -28.44 0.24
N ALA A 449 79.96 -28.35 -0.93
CA ALA A 449 80.92 -29.35 -1.42
C ALA A 449 82.16 -29.45 -0.52
N ARG A 450 82.75 -28.32 -0.13
CA ARG A 450 83.90 -28.31 0.79
C ARG A 450 83.53 -28.86 2.17
N ASN A 451 82.39 -28.45 2.74
CA ASN A 451 81.95 -28.90 4.06
C ASN A 451 81.50 -30.38 4.08
N ALA A 452 81.13 -30.94 2.93
CA ALA A 452 80.97 -32.38 2.74
C ALA A 452 82.34 -33.09 2.67
N ALA A 453 83.23 -32.67 1.77
CA ALA A 453 84.53 -33.33 1.54
C ALA A 453 85.48 -33.26 2.76
N THR A 454 85.45 -32.17 3.53
CA THR A 454 86.28 -32.00 4.75
C THR A 454 85.90 -32.99 5.87
N LEU A 455 84.75 -33.66 5.76
CA LEU A 455 84.33 -34.73 6.68
C LEU A 455 84.74 -36.14 6.24
N GLU A 456 85.30 -36.31 5.02
CA GLU A 456 85.51 -37.64 4.41
C GLU A 456 86.93 -37.88 3.87
N GLY A 457 87.72 -36.85 3.55
CA GLY A 457 89.00 -37.00 2.83
C GLY A 457 90.24 -36.42 3.53
N THR A 458 91.09 -37.30 4.06
CA THR A 458 92.50 -36.96 4.39
C THR A 458 93.37 -37.17 3.12
N ILE A 459 94.46 -36.39 2.97
CA ILE A 459 95.49 -36.44 1.88
C ILE A 459 95.23 -35.51 0.67
N LEU A 460 96.31 -34.89 0.15
CA LEU A 460 96.35 -33.68 -0.70
C LEU A 460 96.57 -33.96 -2.22
N PRO A 461 96.42 -32.94 -3.13
CA PRO A 461 96.07 -33.13 -4.56
C PRO A 461 97.14 -32.68 -5.58
N GLN A 462 96.86 -32.83 -6.90
CA GLN A 462 97.49 -32.03 -7.98
C GLN A 462 96.69 -31.97 -9.32
N ASN A 463 96.28 -30.74 -9.68
CA ASN A 463 96.08 -30.06 -10.99
C ASN A 463 95.83 -30.83 -12.32
N VAL A 464 94.85 -30.35 -13.13
CA VAL A 464 94.99 -29.56 -14.41
C VAL A 464 93.60 -29.38 -15.09
N ILE A 465 93.41 -28.28 -15.84
CA ILE A 465 92.14 -27.67 -16.34
C ILE A 465 92.43 -27.18 -17.79
N PRO A 466 91.57 -27.22 -18.86
CA PRO A 466 90.28 -26.46 -18.92
C PRO A 466 89.15 -26.80 -19.98
N ASN A 467 88.02 -26.06 -19.85
CA ASN A 467 87.06 -25.53 -20.87
C ASN A 467 86.10 -26.39 -21.74
N THR A 468 84.78 -26.15 -21.60
CA THR A 468 83.85 -25.56 -22.63
C THR A 468 82.44 -25.27 -22.05
N ASP A 469 81.82 -24.15 -22.46
CA ASP A 469 80.51 -23.57 -22.08
C ASP A 469 79.45 -23.76 -23.21
N PRO A 470 78.17 -23.24 -23.17
CA PRO A 470 77.23 -22.91 -22.07
C PRO A 470 75.75 -23.37 -22.33
N SER A 471 74.77 -23.16 -21.40
CA SER A 471 73.39 -22.62 -21.67
C SER A 471 72.38 -22.54 -20.46
N VAL A 472 72.00 -21.32 -20.08
CA VAL A 472 70.63 -20.77 -19.72
C VAL A 472 69.67 -21.37 -18.64
N LYS A 473 69.50 -20.61 -17.52
CA LYS A 473 68.29 -20.19 -16.69
C LYS A 473 67.20 -21.22 -16.26
N GLN A 474 66.93 -21.46 -14.96
CA GLN A 474 66.15 -20.68 -13.93
C GLN A 474 64.61 -20.64 -14.12
N GLU A 475 63.79 -21.27 -13.24
CA GLU A 475 63.16 -20.75 -11.99
C GLU A 475 61.92 -19.83 -12.27
N THR A 476 60.72 -19.87 -11.63
CA THR A 476 60.20 -20.40 -10.32
C THR A 476 58.66 -20.65 -10.33
N THR A 477 58.13 -21.35 -9.31
CA THR A 477 56.71 -21.42 -8.85
C THR A 477 56.30 -20.19 -8.01
N GLY A 478 55.03 -19.83 -7.67
CA GLY A 478 53.69 -20.38 -7.99
C GLY A 478 52.55 -19.69 -7.18
N ILE A 479 51.30 -19.94 -7.60
CA ILE A 479 50.08 -20.26 -6.80
C ILE A 479 49.49 -19.25 -5.75
N THR A 480 48.53 -18.43 -6.24
CA THR A 480 47.12 -18.15 -5.80
C THR A 480 46.66 -17.83 -4.35
N SER A 481 45.65 -16.93 -4.31
CA SER A 481 44.52 -16.76 -3.35
C SER A 481 44.77 -15.95 -2.05
N GLY A 482 43.87 -15.07 -1.60
CA GLY A 482 42.59 -14.57 -2.18
C GLY A 482 41.88 -13.56 -1.23
N LYS A 483 40.66 -13.10 -1.60
CA LYS A 483 39.79 -12.09 -0.91
C LYS A 483 40.28 -10.63 -1.00
N GLU A 484 39.46 -9.57 -1.01
CA GLU A 484 37.99 -9.40 -0.88
C GLU A 484 37.57 -8.03 -1.47
N LEU A 485 36.25 -7.75 -1.49
CA LEU A 485 35.55 -6.45 -1.70
C LEU A 485 35.06 -6.05 -3.11
N GLU A 486 33.84 -5.52 -3.08
CA GLU A 486 33.06 -4.88 -4.15
C GLU A 486 33.28 -3.36 -4.09
N GLU A 487 33.24 -2.67 -5.23
CA GLU A 487 32.67 -1.31 -5.43
C GLU A 487 32.70 -0.95 -6.94
N GLU A 488 31.91 0.03 -7.36
CA GLU A 488 31.38 0.16 -8.73
C GLU A 488 32.14 1.14 -9.68
N GLU A 489 31.58 1.27 -10.88
CA GLU A 489 31.62 2.45 -11.79
C GLU A 489 32.65 2.57 -12.94
N ASN A 490 32.13 2.34 -14.15
CA ASN A 490 32.06 3.28 -15.28
C ASN A 490 33.30 4.02 -15.84
N SER A 491 33.52 3.87 -17.16
CA SER A 491 33.22 4.97 -18.12
C SER A 491 33.22 4.47 -19.58
N SER A 492 32.65 5.28 -20.48
CA SER A 492 32.22 4.91 -21.82
C SER A 492 32.89 5.73 -22.94
N VAL A 493 32.84 5.20 -24.15
CA VAL A 493 32.94 5.96 -25.42
C VAL A 493 31.54 5.91 -26.05
N GLY A 494 30.91 6.99 -26.52
CA GLY A 494 31.32 8.38 -26.55
C GLY A 494 30.85 9.02 -27.85
N GLU A 495 29.79 9.84 -27.81
CA GLU A 495 29.37 10.62 -28.98
C GLU A 495 28.66 11.93 -28.59
N SER A 496 29.23 13.04 -29.07
CA SER A 496 28.61 14.36 -29.32
C SER A 496 28.03 15.22 -28.17
N SER A 497 28.83 16.23 -27.80
CA SER A 497 28.44 17.67 -27.76
C SER A 497 27.22 18.16 -26.95
N SER A 498 27.50 19.04 -25.99
CA SER A 498 26.57 19.75 -25.08
C SER A 498 26.10 18.92 -23.89
N ASP A 499 26.61 19.22 -22.69
CA ASP A 499 25.82 19.57 -21.50
C ASP A 499 26.68 19.57 -20.22
N THR A 500 27.30 20.71 -19.94
CA THR A 500 28.00 20.96 -18.66
C THR A 500 27.03 21.25 -17.50
N PHE A 501 25.71 21.15 -17.73
CA PHE A 501 24.66 21.41 -16.73
C PHE A 501 24.01 20.14 -16.16
N ASP A 502 24.09 18.99 -16.83
CA ASP A 502 23.29 17.80 -16.47
C ASP A 502 23.99 16.84 -15.48
N SER A 503 25.31 17.02 -15.29
CA SER A 503 26.09 16.33 -14.25
C SER A 503 25.82 16.91 -12.85
N GLU A 504 25.58 18.22 -12.74
CA GLU A 504 25.22 18.86 -11.47
C GLU A 504 23.83 18.42 -11.00
N LYS A 505 22.87 18.27 -11.93
CA LYS A 505 21.53 17.74 -11.66
C LYS A 505 21.52 16.32 -11.10
N ASN A 506 22.27 15.38 -11.71
CA ASN A 506 22.34 14.01 -11.20
C ASN A 506 22.92 13.98 -9.76
N ALA A 507 23.92 14.81 -9.49
CA ALA A 507 24.47 14.95 -8.13
C ALA A 507 23.51 15.64 -7.16
N GLU A 508 22.64 16.56 -7.59
CA GLU A 508 21.54 17.11 -6.76
C GLU A 508 20.46 16.07 -6.47
N GLU A 509 19.96 15.32 -7.47
CA GLU A 509 18.97 14.26 -7.25
C GLU A 509 19.47 13.16 -6.31
N GLU A 510 20.74 12.77 -6.41
CA GLU A 510 21.30 11.75 -5.52
C GLU A 510 21.41 12.23 -4.08
N ARG A 511 21.80 13.50 -3.88
CA ARG A 511 21.79 14.16 -2.56
C ARG A 511 20.37 14.26 -1.99
N GLU A 512 19.38 14.63 -2.80
CA GLU A 512 17.97 14.69 -2.37
C GLU A 512 17.45 13.30 -1.96
N ARG A 513 17.82 12.23 -2.68
CA ARG A 513 17.50 10.83 -2.30
C ARG A 513 18.24 10.36 -1.04
N GLU A 514 19.45 10.84 -0.77
CA GLU A 514 20.13 10.59 0.51
C GLU A 514 19.47 11.36 1.67
N GLU A 515 19.07 12.61 1.45
CA GLU A 515 18.34 13.42 2.43
C GLU A 515 16.95 12.82 2.75
N GLU A 516 16.16 12.39 1.75
CA GLU A 516 14.90 11.64 1.95
C GLU A 516 15.14 10.37 2.80
N ARG A 517 16.20 9.59 2.50
CA ARG A 517 16.55 8.37 3.25
C ARG A 517 17.00 8.67 4.69
N GLN A 518 17.78 9.73 4.91
CA GLN A 518 18.17 10.16 6.25
C GLN A 518 16.95 10.64 7.05
N TYR A 519 16.03 11.37 6.43
CA TYR A 519 14.78 11.81 7.02
C TYR A 519 13.85 10.65 7.40
N GLU A 520 13.68 9.64 6.54
CA GLU A 520 12.91 8.43 6.88
C GLU A 520 13.56 7.65 8.04
N LEU A 521 14.89 7.48 8.03
CA LEU A 521 15.61 6.83 9.13
C LEU A 521 15.50 7.61 10.45
N GLU A 522 15.49 8.94 10.40
CA GLU A 522 15.24 9.77 11.59
C GLU A 522 13.78 9.64 12.07
N LYS A 523 12.81 9.64 11.16
CA LYS A 523 11.39 9.44 11.46
C LYS A 523 11.14 8.08 12.13
N VAL A 524 11.73 7.00 11.61
CA VAL A 524 11.66 5.66 12.23
C VAL A 524 12.30 5.66 13.63
N LYS A 525 13.48 6.27 13.80
CA LYS A 525 14.12 6.41 15.13
C LYS A 525 13.28 7.25 16.09
N ARG A 526 12.58 8.28 15.61
CA ARG A 526 11.67 9.13 16.40
C ARG A 526 10.44 8.34 16.87
N ASP A 527 9.84 7.56 15.98
CA ASP A 527 8.72 6.68 16.31
C ASP A 527 9.12 5.54 17.25
N GLU A 528 10.31 4.97 17.09
CA GLU A 528 10.83 3.95 18.00
C GLU A 528 11.08 4.53 19.40
N ARG A 529 11.71 5.70 19.51
CA ARG A 529 11.81 6.45 20.78
C ARG A 529 10.44 6.78 21.38
N ARG A 530 9.42 7.11 20.57
CA ARG A 530 8.05 7.37 21.03
C ARG A 530 7.37 6.08 21.55
N ARG A 531 7.57 4.95 20.88
CA ARG A 531 7.12 3.61 21.31
C ARG A 531 7.80 3.17 22.60
N GLU A 532 9.11 3.41 22.73
CA GLU A 532 9.88 3.08 23.93
C GLU A 532 9.45 3.93 25.13
N LYS A 533 9.31 5.26 24.98
CA LYS A 533 8.72 6.14 26.00
C LYS A 533 7.31 5.68 26.41
N LYS A 534 6.45 5.28 25.47
CA LYS A 534 5.11 4.72 25.78
C LYS A 534 5.20 3.39 26.55
N ARG A 535 6.16 2.50 26.21
CA ARG A 535 6.43 1.25 26.95
C ARG A 535 6.93 1.52 28.37
N GLU A 536 7.84 2.48 28.54
CA GLU A 536 8.38 2.85 29.86
C GLU A 536 7.31 3.51 30.75
N LYS A 537 6.51 4.44 30.20
CA LYS A 537 5.36 5.06 30.91
C LYS A 537 4.38 3.98 31.40
N ARG A 538 4.07 2.96 30.57
CA ARG A 538 3.27 1.79 30.97
C ARG A 538 3.94 0.95 32.07
N LYS A 539 5.26 0.71 31.99
CA LYS A 539 6.00 -0.03 33.03
C LYS A 539 5.98 0.70 34.38
N ARG A 540 6.32 2.00 34.40
CA ARG A 540 6.24 2.86 35.60
C ARG A 540 4.81 2.91 36.18
N GLN A 541 3.78 2.94 35.33
CA GLN A 541 2.38 2.93 35.79
C GLN A 541 1.96 1.56 36.37
N LYS A 542 2.44 0.44 35.81
CA LYS A 542 2.25 -0.90 36.39
C LYS A 542 2.95 -1.03 37.74
N GLU A 543 4.20 -0.57 37.85
CA GLU A 543 4.96 -0.55 39.12
C GLU A 543 4.29 0.33 40.18
N ARG A 544 3.75 1.52 39.82
CA ARG A 544 2.91 2.33 40.72
C ARG A 544 1.66 1.57 41.18
N ARG A 545 0.94 0.88 40.28
CA ARG A 545 -0.24 0.05 40.63
C ARG A 545 0.13 -1.12 41.55
N GLU A 546 1.28 -1.75 41.36
CA GLU A 546 1.78 -2.82 42.24
C GLU A 546 2.25 -2.29 43.60
N LYS A 547 2.95 -1.15 43.66
CA LYS A 547 3.29 -0.47 44.92
C LYS A 547 2.02 -0.08 45.69
N ASN A 548 1.01 0.47 45.03
CA ASN A 548 -0.27 0.80 45.68
C ASN A 548 -1.03 -0.46 46.16
N LYS A 549 -1.01 -1.57 45.40
CA LYS A 549 -1.57 -2.86 45.86
C LYS A 549 -0.80 -3.45 47.05
N LYS A 550 0.53 -3.28 47.12
CA LYS A 550 1.33 -3.69 48.29
C LYS A 550 1.04 -2.80 49.49
N ALA A 551 0.94 -1.48 49.31
CA ALA A 551 0.60 -0.52 50.37
C ALA A 551 -0.82 -0.74 50.92
N SER A 552 -1.81 -1.06 50.08
CA SER A 552 -3.16 -1.40 50.55
C SER A 552 -3.21 -2.75 51.29
N LYS A 553 -2.43 -3.75 50.85
CA LYS A 553 -2.23 -5.00 51.61
C LYS A 553 -1.55 -4.77 52.96
N LEU A 554 -0.62 -3.81 53.07
CA LEU A 554 0.02 -3.46 54.34
C LEU A 554 -0.95 -2.72 55.28
N LYS A 555 -1.68 -1.71 54.77
CA LYS A 555 -2.73 -1.03 55.55
C LYS A 555 -3.83 -1.98 56.04
N LYS A 556 -4.18 -3.01 55.26
CA LYS A 556 -5.18 -4.03 55.66
C LYS A 556 -4.66 -5.03 56.72
N ARG A 557 -3.38 -4.99 57.12
CA ARG A 557 -2.84 -5.81 58.22
C ARG A 557 -2.65 -5.07 59.55
N ASN A 558 -2.82 -3.75 59.57
CA ASN A 558 -2.57 -2.90 60.75
C ASN A 558 -3.86 -2.24 61.28
N LEU A 559 -5.01 -2.91 61.19
CA LEU A 559 -6.29 -2.39 61.69
C LEU A 559 -7.05 -3.39 62.59
N ASP A 560 -6.32 -4.25 63.30
CA ASP A 560 -6.84 -5.01 64.44
C ASP A 560 -6.26 -4.40 65.73
N GLY A 561 -7.08 -3.61 66.43
CA GLY A 561 -6.68 -2.86 67.62
C GLY A 561 -7.89 -2.29 68.35
N PHE A 562 -8.27 -2.94 69.46
CA PHE A 562 -9.40 -2.57 70.31
C PHE A 562 -9.28 -1.14 70.89
N SER A 563 -10.40 -0.41 70.97
CA SER A 563 -11.07 -0.11 72.25
C SER A 563 -12.00 1.13 72.17
N SER A 564 -13.13 1.06 72.90
CA SER A 564 -13.95 2.16 73.44
C SER A 564 -14.29 3.37 72.54
N ASP A 565 -15.45 3.33 71.89
CA ASP A 565 -16.41 4.46 71.75
C ASP A 565 -17.58 4.04 70.86
N ASP A 566 -18.57 3.32 71.41
CA ASP A 566 -19.70 2.81 70.62
C ASP A 566 -20.60 3.93 70.07
N GLU A 567 -20.66 5.09 70.72
CA GLU A 567 -21.35 6.26 70.18
C GLU A 567 -20.68 6.81 68.90
N LYS A 568 -19.33 6.85 68.85
CA LYS A 568 -18.62 7.31 67.64
C LYS A 568 -18.77 6.32 66.49
N LYS A 569 -18.93 5.02 66.76
CA LYS A 569 -19.28 4.04 65.72
C LYS A 569 -20.69 4.28 65.20
N LYS A 570 -21.71 4.28 66.07
CA LYS A 570 -23.11 4.54 65.69
C LYS A 570 -23.27 5.84 64.91
N LYS A 571 -22.63 6.93 65.36
CA LYS A 571 -22.66 8.22 64.66
C LYS A 571 -22.03 8.17 63.26
N LYS A 572 -20.93 7.44 63.08
CA LYS A 572 -20.30 7.23 61.76
C LYS A 572 -21.12 6.32 60.85
N GLU A 573 -21.74 5.27 61.40
CA GLU A 573 -22.65 4.38 60.66
C GLU A 573 -23.88 5.14 60.18
N LEU A 574 -24.47 5.99 61.04
CA LEU A 574 -25.61 6.84 60.70
C LEU A 574 -25.25 7.94 59.70
N GLU A 575 -24.08 8.59 59.83
CA GLU A 575 -23.58 9.54 58.83
C GLU A 575 -23.32 8.87 57.47
N HIS A 576 -22.80 7.64 57.46
CA HIS A 576 -22.62 6.83 56.25
C HIS A 576 -23.97 6.44 55.63
N ALA A 577 -24.97 6.06 56.44
CA ALA A 577 -26.32 5.75 55.98
C ALA A 577 -27.02 6.98 55.37
N ILE A 578 -26.91 8.17 55.99
CA ILE A 578 -27.43 9.43 55.41
C ILE A 578 -26.76 9.73 54.07
N LYS A 579 -25.44 9.58 53.95
CA LYS A 579 -24.72 9.78 52.68
C LYS A 579 -25.14 8.77 51.60
N LYS A 580 -25.41 7.52 51.99
CA LYS A 580 -25.93 6.48 51.10
C LYS A 580 -27.32 6.85 50.55
N ILE A 581 -28.26 7.21 51.42
CA ILE A 581 -29.63 7.58 51.02
C ILE A 581 -29.64 8.83 50.12
N ASN A 582 -28.88 9.87 50.48
CA ASN A 582 -28.77 11.08 49.64
C ASN A 582 -28.21 10.76 48.25
N LYS A 583 -27.24 9.84 48.15
CA LYS A 583 -26.69 9.41 46.86
C LYS A 583 -27.70 8.59 46.06
N GLU A 584 -28.45 7.68 46.70
CA GLU A 584 -29.51 6.90 46.04
C GLU A 584 -30.62 7.81 45.49
N TRP A 585 -30.91 8.94 46.15
CA TRP A 585 -31.79 9.99 45.61
C TRP A 585 -31.17 10.71 44.40
N GLU A 586 -29.90 11.15 44.47
CA GLU A 586 -29.22 11.80 43.33
C GLU A 586 -29.14 10.86 42.10
N ASP A 587 -28.75 9.59 42.31
CA ASP A 587 -28.64 8.57 41.25
C ASP A 587 -30.02 8.24 40.62
N ALA A 588 -31.12 8.32 41.40
CA ALA A 588 -32.48 8.13 40.92
C ALA A 588 -33.05 9.32 40.14
N GLU A 589 -32.71 10.55 40.55
CA GLU A 589 -33.11 11.80 39.86
C GLU A 589 -32.37 11.95 38.52
N GLU A 590 -31.05 11.65 38.49
CA GLU A 590 -30.26 11.56 37.25
C GLU A 590 -30.80 10.46 36.31
N SER A 591 -31.17 9.30 36.87
CA SER A 591 -31.85 8.25 36.11
C SER A 591 -33.19 8.71 35.52
N LEU A 592 -33.93 9.59 36.21
CA LEU A 592 -35.22 10.12 35.73
C LEU A 592 -35.09 11.11 34.57
N GLN A 593 -33.99 11.87 34.52
CA GLN A 593 -33.66 12.80 33.42
C GLN A 593 -33.15 12.06 32.18
N LEU A 594 -32.47 10.93 32.37
CA LEU A 594 -32.11 10.02 31.26
C LEU A 594 -33.38 9.39 30.66
N GLY A 595 -33.74 9.81 29.43
CA GLY A 595 -34.84 9.22 28.67
C GLY A 595 -34.67 7.72 28.46
N ASP A 596 -35.79 7.00 28.29
CA ASP A 596 -35.91 5.54 28.46
C ASP A 596 -34.82 4.68 27.79
N ARG A 597 -34.29 5.09 26.62
CA ARG A 597 -33.20 4.34 25.93
C ARG A 597 -31.83 4.43 26.61
N LYS A 598 -31.58 5.45 27.45
CA LYS A 598 -30.31 5.65 28.17
C LYS A 598 -30.36 5.15 29.61
N ARG A 599 -31.56 5.03 30.19
CA ARG A 599 -31.76 4.55 31.56
C ARG A 599 -31.33 3.10 31.64
N ARG A 600 -30.38 2.77 32.54
CA ARG A 600 -29.89 1.39 32.69
C ARG A 600 -31.01 0.50 33.23
N TYR A 601 -31.17 -0.71 32.68
CA TYR A 601 -32.09 -1.70 33.23
C TYR A 601 -31.70 -2.03 34.68
N HIS A 602 -32.62 -1.77 35.62
CA HIS A 602 -32.44 -2.04 37.04
C HIS A 602 -32.69 -3.54 37.35
N SER A 603 -31.96 -4.44 36.67
CA SER A 603 -32.19 -5.90 36.76
C SER A 603 -31.61 -6.56 38.01
N ASN A 604 -30.68 -5.89 38.70
CA ASN A 604 -29.91 -6.46 39.80
C ASN A 604 -30.00 -5.57 41.05
N TYR A 605 -31.09 -5.68 41.81
CA TYR A 605 -31.19 -5.16 43.17
C TYR A 605 -31.35 -6.34 44.13
N ASP A 606 -30.37 -6.52 45.02
CA ASP A 606 -30.49 -7.44 46.14
C ASP A 606 -31.44 -6.85 47.18
N ILE A 607 -32.63 -7.44 47.31
CA ILE A 607 -33.67 -6.98 48.24
C ILE A 607 -33.30 -7.38 49.66
N SER A 608 -32.41 -6.62 50.30
CA SER A 608 -32.15 -6.70 51.75
C SER A 608 -33.14 -5.83 52.51
N ALA A 609 -33.61 -6.30 53.66
CA ALA A 609 -34.33 -5.46 54.60
C ALA A 609 -33.42 -4.30 55.08
N PRO A 610 -33.91 -3.04 55.12
CA PRO A 610 -33.14 -1.91 55.63
C PRO A 610 -32.73 -2.12 57.09
N THR A 611 -31.47 -1.85 57.40
CA THR A 611 -30.96 -1.90 58.77
C THR A 611 -31.63 -0.84 59.65
N PRO A 612 -31.69 -1.00 60.99
CA PRO A 612 -32.25 0.02 61.88
C PRO A 612 -31.57 1.39 61.73
N VAL A 613 -30.27 1.42 61.41
CA VAL A 613 -29.51 2.65 61.15
C VAL A 613 -29.90 3.29 59.81
N GLU A 614 -30.18 2.51 58.76
CA GLU A 614 -30.74 3.04 57.50
C GLU A 614 -32.18 3.52 57.68
N MET A 615 -32.99 2.86 58.51
CA MET A 615 -34.34 3.31 58.87
C MET A 615 -34.32 4.61 59.69
N GLU A 616 -33.32 4.81 60.54
CA GLU A 616 -33.10 6.07 61.27
C GLU A 616 -32.62 7.18 60.33
N ALA A 617 -31.64 6.89 59.47
CA ALA A 617 -31.18 7.82 58.44
C ALA A 617 -32.32 8.24 57.48
N TYR A 618 -33.16 7.31 57.04
CA TYR A 618 -34.32 7.60 56.19
C TYR A 618 -35.33 8.52 56.90
N LYS A 619 -35.59 8.31 58.20
CA LYS A 619 -36.45 9.22 58.99
C LYS A 619 -35.85 10.63 59.08
N LEU A 620 -34.52 10.74 59.19
CA LEU A 620 -33.82 12.04 59.26
C LEU A 620 -33.77 12.78 57.91
N THR A 621 -33.75 12.06 56.77
CA THR A 621 -33.73 12.68 55.43
C THR A 621 -35.12 12.86 54.81
N LYS A 622 -36.18 12.33 55.42
CA LYS A 622 -37.54 12.38 54.85
C LYS A 622 -38.15 13.78 54.99
N ILE A 623 -38.31 14.46 53.86
CA ILE A 623 -39.08 15.71 53.76
C ILE A 623 -40.56 15.40 54.03
N HIS A 624 -41.15 15.99 55.07
CA HIS A 624 -42.59 15.92 55.31
C HIS A 624 -43.36 16.83 54.35
N ALA A 625 -44.57 16.42 53.95
CA ALA A 625 -45.40 17.20 53.02
C ALA A 625 -45.90 18.52 53.65
N ASP A 626 -46.08 18.53 54.96
CA ASP A 626 -46.58 19.67 55.74
C ASP A 626 -45.46 20.63 56.22
N ASP A 627 -44.19 20.35 55.89
CA ASP A 627 -43.08 21.26 56.16
C ASP A 627 -43.19 22.48 55.22
N PRO A 628 -43.32 23.72 55.72
CA PRO A 628 -43.39 24.92 54.87
C PRO A 628 -42.13 25.12 54.00
N MET A 629 -40.99 24.50 54.35
CA MET A 629 -39.77 24.50 53.54
C MET A 629 -39.70 23.35 52.52
N ALA A 630 -40.66 22.41 52.49
CA ALA A 630 -40.61 21.25 51.60
C ALA A 630 -40.49 21.62 50.12
N ALA A 631 -41.16 22.69 49.68
CA ALA A 631 -41.03 23.21 48.31
C ALA A 631 -39.62 23.74 48.03
N PHE A 632 -39.07 24.55 48.95
CA PHE A 632 -37.72 25.11 48.84
C PHE A 632 -36.62 24.03 48.87
N ILE A 633 -36.79 22.99 49.68
CA ILE A 633 -35.84 21.86 49.72
C ILE A 633 -35.87 21.11 48.37
N LYS A 634 -37.05 20.78 47.84
CA LYS A 634 -37.17 20.16 46.50
C LYS A 634 -36.55 21.02 45.41
N GLU A 635 -36.80 22.34 45.42
CA GLU A 635 -36.21 23.28 44.46
C GLU A 635 -34.66 23.35 44.59
N LYS A 636 -34.13 23.22 45.81
CA LYS A 636 -32.69 23.17 46.08
C LYS A 636 -32.04 21.86 45.59
N HIS A 637 -32.77 20.74 45.59
CA HIS A 637 -32.31 19.50 44.96
C HIS A 637 -32.30 19.65 43.43
N LEU A 638 -33.39 20.10 42.81
CA LEU A 638 -33.46 20.37 41.37
C LEU A 638 -32.36 21.31 40.88
N LYS A 639 -32.07 22.40 41.61
CA LYS A 639 -30.98 23.36 41.30
C LYS A 639 -29.57 22.80 41.47
N LYS A 640 -29.38 21.67 42.18
CA LYS A 640 -28.08 20.95 42.18
C LYS A 640 -27.93 20.12 40.91
N HIS A 641 -29.01 19.54 40.39
CA HIS A 641 -28.98 18.78 39.14
C HIS A 641 -28.86 19.68 37.92
N SER A 642 -29.56 20.83 37.86
CA SER A 642 -29.39 21.84 36.79
C SER A 642 -28.06 22.62 36.82
N LYS A 643 -27.09 22.17 37.62
CA LYS A 643 -25.68 22.62 37.61
C LYS A 643 -24.70 21.49 37.25
N LYS A 644 -25.21 20.28 36.96
CA LYS A 644 -24.47 19.13 36.43
C LYS A 644 -24.77 18.88 34.95
N ASP A 645 -25.94 19.32 34.47
CA ASP A 645 -26.25 19.54 33.05
C ASP A 645 -25.62 20.85 32.54
#